data_AF-A0A1B6LUY0-F1
#
_entry.id   AF-A0A1B6LUY0-F1
#
_cell.length_a   1.000
_cell.length_b   1.000
_cell.length_c   1.000
_cell.angle_alpha   90.00
_cell.angle_beta   90.00
_cell.angle_gamma   90.00
#
_symmetry.space_group_name_H-M   'P 1'
#
loop_
_entity.id
_entity.type
_entity.pdbx_description
1 polymer ?
#
loop_
_entity_poly.entity_id
_entity_poly.type
_entity_poly.pdbx_seq_one_letter_code
_entity_poly.pdbx_strand_id
1 'polypeptide(L)'
;KGNPNSLDSDSSSSSSSESNDDQYHYGKMQGANPSSSSSSSSSSSSSSSSESDSSSSSSFSWDSSEEENWQPKPTLSQAPNIPFLPMFIANRGNSIQSAQEIKGVSVVKKIAQQIGYEMQSPSAIPGQKTLKKFTILSTVLRTMNAKEMEEASKELYFPLSRASSTSSSDAQKYQAWVAFRDAVAQAGTGPALLTIKEWIQSKKVQGEEAAEILGALPNSARFPNVEYMNTFFALATSSEVQHQHFLNTSAVLSFTELARKAFVSNSTAHNRFPVHAFGALKGKKEQPVVQQYLPYFARALKQAASQEDSIKIRTMTLALGNLAHPRILNVFEPYLEGKESMTHFQRLTIVASLRKLAMLYPKVARPVLFRIYQNTGEATEVRVAAFYMLMKTNPPAQLLQRIAEFTNDDQDPQVISAVQSAIKTAAYNQQRPSELSDNAQAAVNLLNPKVMPAQYSRKNIRSYYSRELDLGYKQVVSYIGSDDGFLPSNVFYALRTQLGGFNRRAVGFAAMSSSLDALTDLLEDQFADAPSSSSHRSQKQSQQKGPWSFDKINNMLNIEPSEQEQVEASLMVSTLMGKRFFAIDNHTVEQLPQLFKRAAASLRSGQSFNYTKIANAFSLTIAFPTAMGLPFVFNLQRPTMLYVGGQAQAKSHPDLSSGSNHEIQRPQTINASVDLQFVYSSRAQSSMGFVAPFNRQHYLAGVNKNFQVNIPIRAKLDLDAANNKVSAEVQPLDQHNKQNVLEYSTEPFTSQRNVLQMAQNPHEQIQESNN
;
A
#
# COMPACT_ATOMS: atom_id res chain seq x y z
N LYS A 1 -53.01 -33.11 -8.41
CA LYS A 1 -54.47 -33.37 -8.33
C LYS A 1 -55.09 -32.26 -7.50
N GLY A 2 -56.09 -31.55 -8.04
CA GLY A 2 -57.05 -30.77 -7.25
C GLY A 2 -56.72 -29.30 -6.99
N ASN A 3 -57.04 -28.48 -7.99
CA ASN A 3 -57.30 -27.03 -7.96
C ASN A 3 -58.55 -26.71 -7.08
N PRO A 4 -59.14 -25.50 -7.06
CA PRO A 4 -58.68 -24.14 -6.70
C PRO A 4 -59.65 -23.47 -5.70
N ASN A 5 -59.41 -22.20 -5.33
CA ASN A 5 -60.52 -21.26 -5.16
C ASN A 5 -60.14 -19.87 -5.69
N SER A 6 -61.01 -19.42 -6.58
CA SER A 6 -61.09 -18.17 -7.35
C SER A 6 -61.46 -16.96 -6.50
N LEU A 7 -61.14 -15.76 -6.98
CA LEU A 7 -62.16 -14.84 -7.48
C LEU A 7 -61.54 -13.66 -8.25
N ASP A 8 -62.11 -13.48 -9.44
CA ASP A 8 -61.81 -12.54 -10.51
C ASP A 8 -62.30 -11.11 -10.27
N SER A 9 -61.77 -10.18 -11.07
CA SER A 9 -62.47 -9.19 -11.93
C SER A 9 -61.56 -7.96 -12.11
N ASP A 10 -60.88 -7.84 -13.24
CA ASP A 10 -61.36 -7.22 -14.49
C ASP A 10 -61.52 -5.68 -14.39
N SER A 11 -60.62 -4.93 -15.04
CA SER A 11 -60.89 -4.43 -16.39
C SER A 11 -59.84 -3.42 -16.86
N SER A 12 -59.77 -3.36 -18.18
CA SER A 12 -58.75 -2.89 -19.11
C SER A 12 -58.91 -1.44 -19.58
N SER A 13 -57.97 -1.04 -20.45
CA SER A 13 -57.95 0.08 -21.43
C SER A 13 -57.41 1.41 -20.87
N SER A 14 -56.31 2.04 -21.33
CA SER A 14 -55.62 2.27 -22.62
C SER A 14 -55.75 3.74 -23.04
N SER A 15 -54.66 4.26 -23.65
CA SER A 15 -54.49 5.55 -24.37
C SER A 15 -54.06 6.74 -23.48
N SER A 16 -52.78 7.15 -23.54
CA SER A 16 -52.18 8.24 -24.37
C SER A 16 -52.64 9.63 -23.92
N SER A 17 -51.86 10.71 -23.80
CA SER A 17 -50.48 11.09 -24.10
C SER A 17 -50.32 12.54 -23.58
N GLU A 18 -49.09 13.06 -23.62
CA GLU A 18 -48.73 14.50 -23.56
C GLU A 18 -48.47 15.18 -22.19
N SER A 19 -47.17 15.40 -21.97
CA SER A 19 -46.48 16.63 -21.53
C SER A 19 -47.07 17.49 -20.41
N ASN A 20 -46.29 17.66 -19.33
CA ASN A 20 -45.67 18.95 -19.04
C ASN A 20 -44.51 18.78 -18.04
N ASP A 21 -43.39 19.42 -18.39
CA ASP A 21 -42.29 19.77 -17.49
C ASP A 21 -42.80 20.65 -16.35
N ASP A 22 -42.32 20.42 -15.13
CA ASP A 22 -42.24 21.49 -14.14
C ASP A 22 -41.04 21.29 -13.22
N GLN A 23 -40.07 22.19 -13.42
CA GLN A 23 -38.94 22.47 -12.55
C GLN A 23 -39.44 23.10 -11.25
N TYR A 24 -39.09 22.53 -10.10
CA TYR A 24 -39.15 23.24 -8.82
C TYR A 24 -37.75 23.58 -8.32
N HIS A 25 -37.41 24.86 -8.52
CA HIS A 25 -36.37 25.59 -7.83
C HIS A 25 -36.67 25.66 -6.32
N TYR A 26 -35.68 25.36 -5.47
CA TYR A 26 -35.64 25.89 -4.10
C TYR A 26 -34.32 26.63 -3.85
N GLY A 27 -34.48 27.92 -3.54
CA GLY A 27 -33.45 28.95 -3.47
C GLY A 27 -32.53 28.88 -2.26
N LYS A 28 -31.31 29.39 -2.47
CA LYS A 28 -30.38 29.83 -1.43
C LYS A 28 -30.86 31.18 -0.88
N MET A 29 -31.16 31.23 0.41
CA MET A 29 -31.18 32.48 1.16
C MET A 29 -29.75 32.84 1.58
N GLN A 30 -29.25 33.98 1.10
CA GLN A 30 -28.14 34.71 1.72
C GLN A 30 -28.70 36.07 2.16
N GLY A 31 -28.73 36.28 3.48
CA GLY A 31 -29.02 37.58 4.07
C GLY A 31 -27.80 38.49 3.93
N ALA A 32 -28.03 39.69 3.38
CA ALA A 32 -27.09 40.79 3.35
C ALA A 32 -27.20 41.63 4.63
N ASN A 33 -26.06 42.08 5.16
CA ASN A 33 -25.95 43.30 5.97
C ASN A 33 -25.37 44.43 5.11
N PRO A 34 -25.64 45.71 5.43
CA PRO A 34 -25.67 46.76 4.42
C PRO A 34 -24.39 47.61 4.32
N SER A 35 -24.24 48.18 3.12
CA SER A 35 -23.69 49.50 2.78
C SER A 35 -22.28 49.89 3.23
N SER A 36 -21.39 50.03 2.25
CA SER A 36 -20.69 51.31 2.02
C SER A 36 -20.23 51.41 0.57
N SER A 37 -20.45 52.60 0.02
CA SER A 37 -20.18 53.03 -1.35
C SER A 37 -18.73 53.47 -1.53
N SER A 38 -18.14 53.23 -2.70
CA SER A 38 -17.49 54.28 -3.51
C SER A 38 -16.79 53.75 -4.77
N SER A 39 -17.14 54.41 -5.87
CA SER A 39 -16.35 54.74 -7.07
C SER A 39 -15.64 53.66 -7.89
N SER A 40 -16.23 53.46 -9.07
CA SER A 40 -15.65 53.06 -10.34
C SER A 40 -14.36 53.78 -10.75
N SER A 41 -13.42 53.04 -11.34
CA SER A 41 -12.68 53.49 -12.52
C SER A 41 -12.44 52.31 -13.45
N SER A 42 -12.89 52.48 -14.69
CA SER A 42 -12.80 51.55 -15.79
C SER A 42 -11.53 51.80 -16.60
N SER A 43 -10.80 50.74 -16.95
CA SER A 43 -9.95 50.71 -18.13
C SER A 43 -9.95 49.31 -18.73
N SER A 44 -10.64 49.21 -19.86
CA SER A 44 -10.73 48.07 -20.77
C SER A 44 -9.43 47.82 -21.53
N SER A 45 -8.97 46.57 -21.60
CA SER A 45 -8.21 46.05 -22.75
C SER A 45 -8.46 44.55 -22.95
N SER A 46 -9.22 44.28 -24.02
CA SER A 46 -9.14 43.16 -24.98
C SER A 46 -8.59 41.79 -24.55
N SER A 47 -9.54 40.87 -24.34
CA SER A 47 -9.67 39.54 -24.96
C SER A 47 -8.43 38.80 -25.51
N SER A 48 -8.05 37.73 -24.81
CA SER A 48 -7.65 36.46 -25.42
C SER A 48 -8.31 35.33 -24.63
N SER A 49 -9.33 34.71 -25.23
CA SER A 49 -10.05 33.56 -24.69
C SER A 49 -9.17 32.31 -24.76
N SER A 50 -8.64 31.91 -23.61
CA SER A 50 -8.10 30.57 -23.39
C SER A 50 -9.04 29.79 -22.47
N GLU A 51 -9.58 28.71 -23.02
CA GLU A 51 -10.53 27.78 -22.45
C GLU A 51 -10.13 27.35 -21.03
N SER A 52 -11.03 27.62 -20.10
CA SER A 52 -10.94 27.22 -18.70
C SER A 52 -11.49 25.81 -18.53
N ASP A 53 -10.65 24.81 -18.75
CA ASP A 53 -10.98 23.43 -18.40
C ASP A 53 -10.50 23.05 -17.00
N SER A 54 -11.45 22.43 -16.30
CA SER A 54 -11.56 22.28 -14.87
C SER A 54 -10.65 21.17 -14.31
N SER A 55 -9.37 21.49 -14.14
CA SER A 55 -8.60 20.82 -13.08
C SER A 55 -9.10 21.35 -11.74
N SER A 56 -9.89 20.57 -11.02
CA SER A 56 -10.18 20.78 -9.59
C SER A 56 -8.92 20.54 -8.73
N SER A 57 -7.83 21.22 -9.07
CA SER A 57 -6.84 21.62 -8.10
C SER A 57 -7.35 22.95 -7.53
N SER A 58 -8.06 22.89 -6.41
CA SER A 58 -8.17 24.07 -5.57
C SER A 58 -6.75 24.51 -5.25
N SER A 59 -6.30 25.58 -5.90
CA SER A 59 -5.11 26.32 -5.50
C SER A 59 -5.47 27.01 -4.19
N PHE A 60 -5.43 26.26 -3.10
CA PHE A 60 -5.60 26.82 -1.77
C PHE A 60 -4.35 27.68 -1.50
N SER A 61 -4.48 28.98 -1.72
CA SER A 61 -3.49 29.98 -1.34
C SER A 61 -3.57 30.16 0.18
N TRP A 62 -2.45 30.00 0.86
CA TRP A 62 -2.25 30.29 2.29
C TRP A 62 -2.22 31.81 2.55
N ASP A 63 -3.22 32.50 2.01
CA ASP A 63 -3.36 33.94 2.04
C ASP A 63 -4.78 34.25 2.52
N SER A 64 -5.07 33.82 3.75
CA SER A 64 -6.12 34.45 4.54
C SER A 64 -5.41 35.44 5.46
N SER A 65 -5.77 36.71 5.30
CA SER A 65 -5.37 37.85 6.12
C SER A 65 -6.11 37.90 7.46
N GLU A 66 -6.82 36.85 7.85
CA GLU A 66 -7.39 36.71 9.20
C GLU A 66 -6.32 36.13 10.14
N GLU A 67 -6.21 36.69 11.34
CA GLU A 67 -5.33 36.21 12.40
C GLU A 67 -5.71 34.77 12.82
N GLU A 68 -5.31 33.76 12.04
CA GLU A 68 -5.43 32.37 12.44
C GLU A 68 -4.48 32.12 13.61
N ASN A 69 -5.03 32.10 14.83
CA ASN A 69 -4.33 31.69 16.05
C ASN A 69 -4.01 30.19 16.01
N TRP A 70 -2.96 29.80 15.28
CA TRP A 70 -2.48 28.41 15.26
C TRP A 70 -1.91 27.99 16.62
N GLN A 71 -2.07 26.72 16.96
CA GLN A 71 -1.39 26.12 18.10
C GLN A 71 0.12 26.03 17.85
N PRO A 72 0.95 26.04 18.92
CA PRO A 72 2.38 25.80 18.80
C PRO A 72 2.67 24.49 18.07
N LYS A 73 3.59 24.54 17.09
CA LYS A 73 3.99 23.34 16.36
C LYS A 73 4.66 22.35 17.31
N PRO A 74 4.23 21.07 17.32
CA PRO A 74 4.84 20.05 18.18
C PRO A 74 6.28 19.78 17.73
N THR A 75 7.17 19.59 18.72
CA THR A 75 8.54 19.12 18.50
C THR A 75 8.59 17.59 18.42
N LEU A 76 9.71 17.02 17.99
CA LEU A 76 9.87 15.56 17.96
C LEU A 76 9.71 14.86 19.31
N SER A 77 9.96 15.56 20.42
CA SER A 77 9.85 14.99 21.77
C SER A 77 8.43 14.98 22.33
N GLN A 78 7.49 15.71 21.70
CA GLN A 78 6.13 15.93 22.19
C GLN A 78 5.10 15.39 21.21
N ALA A 79 3.99 14.89 21.74
CA ALA A 79 2.85 14.50 20.92
C ALA A 79 2.08 15.74 20.40
N PRO A 80 1.59 15.73 19.14
CA PRO A 80 0.71 16.77 18.63
C PRO A 80 -0.60 16.81 19.43
N ASN A 81 -0.97 17.97 19.99
CA ASN A 81 -2.26 18.15 20.67
C ASN A 81 -3.38 18.41 19.66
N ILE A 82 -4.03 17.36 19.15
CA ILE A 82 -5.02 17.50 18.08
C ILE A 82 -6.38 17.96 18.67
N PRO A 83 -6.93 19.11 18.26
CA PRO A 83 -8.19 19.62 18.81
C PRO A 83 -9.37 18.71 18.50
N PHE A 84 -10.45 18.84 19.28
CA PHE A 84 -11.72 18.12 19.17
C PHE A 84 -11.69 16.60 19.37
N LEU A 85 -10.51 15.98 19.34
CA LEU A 85 -10.38 14.53 19.51
C LEU A 85 -10.50 14.14 21.01
N PRO A 86 -11.23 13.06 21.35
CA PRO A 86 -11.59 12.77 22.74
C PRO A 86 -10.39 12.72 23.70
N MET A 87 -9.29 12.06 23.31
CA MET A 87 -8.10 11.93 24.15
C MET A 87 -7.34 13.24 24.41
N PHE A 88 -7.64 14.29 23.66
CA PHE A 88 -6.96 15.59 23.71
C PHE A 88 -7.77 16.68 24.41
N ILE A 89 -9.08 16.51 24.53
CA ILE A 89 -9.98 17.54 25.07
C ILE A 89 -10.85 17.06 26.23
N ALA A 90 -11.01 15.75 26.45
CA ALA A 90 -12.00 15.26 27.41
C ALA A 90 -11.69 15.61 28.86
N ASN A 91 -10.43 15.90 29.23
CA ASN A 91 -10.10 16.35 30.58
C ASN A 91 -10.27 17.87 30.72
N ARG A 92 -11.51 18.35 30.73
CA ARG A 92 -11.84 19.78 30.86
C ARG A 92 -11.09 20.66 29.83
N GLY A 93 -10.99 20.20 28.59
CA GLY A 93 -10.27 20.88 27.51
C GLY A 93 -8.80 20.47 27.36
N ASN A 94 -8.27 19.62 28.24
CA ASN A 94 -6.89 19.14 28.20
C ASN A 94 -6.77 17.67 27.79
N SER A 95 -5.56 17.29 27.38
CA SER A 95 -5.18 15.91 27.08
C SER A 95 -5.34 15.00 28.29
N ILE A 96 -5.66 13.73 28.06
CA ILE A 96 -5.77 12.72 29.12
C ILE A 96 -4.49 12.59 29.95
N GLN A 97 -3.30 12.92 29.40
CA GLN A 97 -2.04 12.86 30.15
C GLN A 97 -1.93 13.93 31.25
N SER A 98 -2.78 14.96 31.22
CA SER A 98 -2.85 15.96 32.30
C SER A 98 -3.65 15.50 33.52
N ALA A 99 -4.34 14.35 33.42
CA ALA A 99 -5.13 13.80 34.49
C ALA A 99 -4.24 12.98 35.44
N GLN A 100 -4.29 13.27 36.75
CA GLN A 100 -3.48 12.56 37.76
C GLN A 100 -3.80 11.06 37.80
N GLU A 101 -5.02 10.69 37.41
CA GLU A 101 -5.48 9.32 37.35
C GLU A 101 -4.77 8.53 36.22
N ILE A 102 -4.27 9.20 35.17
CA ILE A 102 -3.66 8.54 34.00
C ILE A 102 -2.15 8.45 34.15
N LYS A 103 -1.66 7.22 34.32
CA LYS A 103 -0.24 6.89 34.16
C LYS A 103 -0.04 6.23 32.81
N GLY A 104 0.33 7.02 31.79
CA GLY A 104 0.40 6.58 30.39
C GLY A 104 1.16 5.26 30.18
N VAL A 105 2.34 5.13 30.80
CA VAL A 105 3.18 3.91 30.75
C VAL A 105 2.46 2.69 31.31
N SER A 106 1.86 2.81 32.51
CA SER A 106 1.16 1.71 33.16
C SER A 106 -0.08 1.26 32.38
N VAL A 107 -0.82 2.22 31.80
CA VAL A 107 -1.98 1.94 30.94
C VAL A 107 -1.56 1.17 29.69
N VAL A 108 -0.53 1.66 28.98
CA VAL A 108 0.01 1.02 27.78
C VAL A 108 0.47 -0.40 28.07
N LYS A 109 1.21 -0.60 29.18
CA LYS A 109 1.67 -1.91 29.63
C LYS A 109 0.50 -2.88 29.85
N LYS A 110 -0.51 -2.45 30.62
CA LYS A 110 -1.69 -3.25 30.94
C LYS A 110 -2.41 -3.71 29.67
N ILE A 111 -2.67 -2.78 28.73
CA ILE A 111 -3.39 -3.10 27.49
C ILE A 111 -2.56 -4.04 26.60
N ALA A 112 -1.25 -3.80 26.46
CA ALA A 112 -0.37 -4.65 25.66
C ALA A 112 -0.29 -6.08 26.22
N GLN A 113 -0.09 -6.23 27.53
CA GLN A 113 -0.07 -7.53 28.20
C GLN A 113 -1.38 -8.29 28.05
N GLN A 114 -2.50 -7.56 28.11
CA GLN A 114 -3.82 -8.13 27.91
C GLN A 114 -4.05 -8.62 26.49
N ILE A 115 -3.63 -7.86 25.47
CA ILE A 115 -3.64 -8.35 24.09
C ILE A 115 -2.77 -9.61 23.98
N GLY A 116 -1.58 -9.63 24.60
CA GLY A 116 -0.70 -10.80 24.60
C GLY A 116 -1.31 -12.05 25.25
N TYR A 117 -2.09 -11.88 26.33
CA TYR A 117 -2.87 -12.93 26.99
C TYR A 117 -4.00 -13.46 26.09
N GLU A 118 -4.79 -12.55 25.51
CA GLU A 118 -5.94 -12.90 24.66
C GLU A 118 -5.53 -13.59 23.37
N MET A 119 -4.33 -13.27 22.86
CA MET A 119 -3.74 -13.93 21.70
C MET A 119 -3.46 -15.42 21.91
N GLN A 120 -3.41 -15.91 23.16
CA GLN A 120 -3.29 -17.34 23.45
C GLN A 120 -4.59 -18.12 23.17
N SER A 121 -5.71 -17.42 22.94
CA SER A 121 -7.01 -18.03 22.64
C SER A 121 -7.63 -17.42 21.37
N PRO A 122 -7.13 -17.78 20.18
CA PRO A 122 -7.58 -17.16 18.93
C PRO A 122 -9.09 -17.16 18.69
N SER A 123 -9.77 -18.24 19.07
CA SER A 123 -11.23 -18.37 18.94
C SER A 123 -12.02 -17.31 19.72
N ALA A 124 -11.43 -16.68 20.74
CA ALA A 124 -12.08 -15.70 21.60
C ALA A 124 -11.79 -14.23 21.21
N ILE A 125 -10.89 -13.98 20.25
CA ILE A 125 -10.45 -12.63 19.86
C ILE A 125 -11.61 -11.65 19.57
N PRO A 126 -12.65 -12.02 18.79
CA PRO A 126 -13.75 -11.10 18.50
C PRO A 126 -14.59 -10.79 19.74
N GLY A 127 -14.98 -11.82 20.50
CA GLY A 127 -15.77 -11.69 21.73
C GLY A 127 -15.04 -10.93 22.84
N GLN A 128 -13.72 -11.11 22.95
CA GLN A 128 -12.88 -10.34 23.87
C GLN A 128 -12.65 -8.91 23.40
N LYS A 129 -13.01 -8.55 22.15
CA LYS A 129 -12.79 -7.22 21.55
C LYS A 129 -11.29 -6.82 21.55
N THR A 130 -10.38 -7.77 21.33
CA THR A 130 -8.92 -7.54 21.35
C THR A 130 -8.48 -6.45 20.36
N LEU A 131 -9.08 -6.41 19.17
CA LEU A 131 -8.79 -5.39 18.15
C LEU A 131 -9.25 -3.96 18.56
N LYS A 132 -10.28 -3.85 19.40
CA LYS A 132 -10.69 -2.57 20.01
C LYS A 132 -9.61 -2.08 20.99
N LYS A 133 -9.04 -2.97 21.80
CA LYS A 133 -7.92 -2.66 22.71
C LYS A 133 -6.68 -2.21 21.95
N PHE A 134 -6.33 -2.86 20.85
CA PHE A 134 -5.23 -2.40 20.00
C PHE A 134 -5.47 -0.96 19.50
N THR A 135 -6.71 -0.64 19.13
CA THR A 135 -7.07 0.71 18.71
C THR A 135 -6.90 1.72 19.87
N ILE A 136 -7.34 1.37 21.07
CA ILE A 136 -7.17 2.20 22.28
C ILE A 136 -5.68 2.38 22.59
N LEU A 137 -4.90 1.30 22.61
CA LEU A 137 -3.44 1.31 22.80
C LEU A 137 -2.76 2.31 21.84
N SER A 138 -3.07 2.21 20.54
CA SER A 138 -2.52 3.15 19.54
C SER A 138 -2.95 4.61 19.77
N THR A 139 -4.10 4.84 20.39
CA THR A 139 -4.63 6.19 20.64
C THR A 139 -4.06 6.78 21.93
N VAL A 140 -3.81 5.97 22.96
CA VAL A 140 -3.08 6.40 24.17
C VAL A 140 -1.63 6.73 23.83
N LEU A 141 -0.96 5.91 23.00
CA LEU A 141 0.40 6.19 22.53
C LEU A 141 0.48 7.52 21.76
N ARG A 142 -0.59 7.96 21.09
CA ARG A 142 -0.61 9.25 20.39
C ARG A 142 -0.56 10.46 21.31
N THR A 143 -0.76 10.30 22.62
CA THR A 143 -0.71 11.40 23.58
C THR A 143 0.57 11.42 24.40
N MET A 144 1.39 10.36 24.34
CA MET A 144 2.61 10.23 25.14
C MET A 144 3.80 11.01 24.57
N ASN A 145 4.66 11.49 25.46
CA ASN A 145 5.93 12.12 25.10
C ASN A 145 7.05 11.07 24.89
N ALA A 146 8.23 11.53 24.44
CA ALA A 146 9.35 10.64 24.14
C ALA A 146 9.87 9.85 25.35
N LYS A 147 9.91 10.45 26.55
CA LYS A 147 10.39 9.77 27.77
C LYS A 147 9.46 8.64 28.18
N GLU A 148 8.15 8.91 28.16
CA GLU A 148 7.14 7.90 28.47
C GLU A 148 7.15 6.74 27.46
N MET A 149 7.34 7.04 26.17
CA MET A 149 7.49 5.99 25.15
C MET A 149 8.75 5.14 25.35
N GLU A 150 9.86 5.79 25.72
CA GLU A 150 11.12 5.10 26.03
C GLU A 150 10.96 4.16 27.24
N GLU A 151 10.32 4.63 28.31
CA GLU A 151 10.04 3.84 29.51
C GLU A 151 9.14 2.65 29.19
N ALA A 152 8.01 2.88 28.51
CA ALA A 152 7.11 1.79 28.07
C ALA A 152 7.84 0.78 27.18
N SER A 153 8.74 1.26 26.31
CA SER A 153 9.56 0.38 25.48
C SER A 153 10.53 -0.47 26.29
N LYS A 154 11.13 0.05 27.35
CA LYS A 154 12.03 -0.73 28.22
C LYS A 154 11.26 -1.84 28.94
N GLU A 155 10.06 -1.54 29.43
CA GLU A 155 9.24 -2.49 30.18
C GLU A 155 8.60 -3.60 29.34
N LEU A 156 8.24 -3.31 28.08
CA LEU A 156 7.54 -4.24 27.20
C LEU A 156 8.45 -5.00 26.23
N TYR A 157 9.73 -4.64 26.13
CA TYR A 157 10.64 -5.28 25.17
C TYR A 157 10.86 -6.76 25.51
N PHE A 158 10.39 -7.63 24.61
CA PHE A 158 10.57 -9.07 24.71
C PHE A 158 10.74 -9.67 23.29
N PRO A 159 11.98 -9.86 22.83
CA PRO A 159 12.25 -10.35 21.48
C PRO A 159 11.92 -11.84 21.33
N LEU A 160 11.59 -12.26 20.10
CA LEU A 160 11.26 -13.66 19.80
C LEU A 160 12.38 -14.64 20.18
N SER A 161 13.65 -14.21 20.10
CA SER A 161 14.81 -15.03 20.47
C SER A 161 14.87 -15.39 21.97
N ARG A 162 14.15 -14.66 22.83
CA ARG A 162 14.00 -15.00 24.25
C ARG A 162 12.76 -15.85 24.53
N ALA A 163 11.86 -16.00 23.56
CA ALA A 163 10.63 -16.74 23.75
C ALA A 163 10.85 -18.24 23.56
N SER A 164 10.56 -19.03 24.58
CA SER A 164 10.47 -20.49 24.42
C SER A 164 9.16 -20.87 23.73
N SER A 165 9.24 -21.77 22.74
CA SER A 165 8.07 -22.31 22.04
C SER A 165 7.11 -23.10 22.95
N THR A 166 7.58 -23.54 24.11
CA THR A 166 6.80 -24.32 25.08
C THR A 166 6.25 -23.49 26.25
N SER A 167 6.65 -22.22 26.37
CA SER A 167 6.27 -21.35 27.49
C SER A 167 5.11 -20.43 27.11
N SER A 168 3.94 -20.67 27.70
CA SER A 168 2.79 -19.76 27.51
C SER A 168 3.09 -18.35 28.03
N SER A 169 3.84 -18.21 29.13
CA SER A 169 4.21 -16.90 29.67
C SER A 169 5.09 -16.10 28.69
N ASP A 170 6.05 -16.76 28.04
CA ASP A 170 6.91 -16.08 27.08
C ASP A 170 6.18 -15.74 25.79
N ALA A 171 5.28 -16.62 25.34
CA ALA A 171 4.38 -16.32 24.23
C ALA A 171 3.52 -15.08 24.52
N GLN A 172 2.96 -14.95 25.73
CA GLN A 172 2.20 -13.78 26.15
C GLN A 172 3.04 -12.50 26.14
N LYS A 173 4.26 -12.54 26.70
CA LYS A 173 5.17 -11.39 26.72
C LYS A 173 5.59 -10.98 25.31
N TYR A 174 5.89 -11.94 24.44
CA TYR A 174 6.22 -11.67 23.05
C TYR A 174 5.04 -11.03 22.31
N GLN A 175 3.83 -11.57 22.45
CA GLN A 175 2.65 -10.98 21.80
C GLN A 175 2.31 -9.59 22.37
N ALA A 176 2.57 -9.33 23.64
CA ALA A 176 2.47 -8.00 24.22
C ALA A 176 3.47 -7.02 23.60
N TRP A 177 4.73 -7.45 23.42
CA TRP A 177 5.75 -6.68 22.69
C TRP A 177 5.30 -6.37 21.26
N VAL A 178 4.82 -7.37 20.51
CA VAL A 178 4.31 -7.19 19.15
C VAL A 178 3.19 -6.17 19.11
N ALA A 179 2.18 -6.29 19.99
CA ALA A 179 1.04 -5.39 20.03
C ALA A 179 1.49 -3.94 20.32
N PHE A 180 2.44 -3.74 21.25
CA PHE A 180 3.01 -2.44 21.55
C PHE A 180 3.84 -1.89 20.38
N ARG A 181 4.77 -2.66 19.83
CA ARG A 181 5.63 -2.31 18.69
C ARG A 181 4.81 -1.85 17.51
N ASP A 182 3.79 -2.63 17.15
CA ASP A 182 2.91 -2.33 16.03
C ASP A 182 2.01 -1.12 16.33
N ALA A 183 1.56 -0.93 17.58
CA ALA A 183 0.79 0.24 17.98
C ALA A 183 1.62 1.53 17.98
N VAL A 184 2.91 1.49 18.33
CA VAL A 184 3.85 2.62 18.20
C VAL A 184 3.99 3.02 16.73
N ALA A 185 4.14 2.06 15.82
CA ALA A 185 4.17 2.31 14.38
C ALA A 185 2.87 2.99 13.88
N GLN A 186 1.73 2.64 14.47
CA GLN A 186 0.41 3.22 14.17
C GLN A 186 0.10 4.54 14.90
N ALA A 187 0.88 4.88 15.94
CA ALA A 187 0.74 6.15 16.65
C ALA A 187 1.16 7.31 15.73
N GLY A 188 2.33 7.19 15.10
CA GLY A 188 2.81 8.10 14.06
C GLY A 188 3.13 9.53 14.54
N THR A 189 3.45 9.69 15.83
CA THR A 189 3.88 10.97 16.43
C THR A 189 5.41 11.11 16.35
N GLY A 190 5.94 12.31 16.66
CA GLY A 190 7.39 12.52 16.80
C GLY A 190 8.04 11.54 17.80
N PRO A 191 7.48 11.38 19.02
CA PRO A 191 7.95 10.39 19.98
C PRO A 191 7.99 8.96 19.44
N ALA A 192 7.00 8.57 18.63
CA ALA A 192 6.97 7.25 18.02
C ALA A 192 8.11 7.07 17.01
N LEU A 193 8.40 8.09 16.18
CA LEU A 193 9.54 8.06 15.26
C LEU A 193 10.88 7.93 16.01
N LEU A 194 11.07 8.69 17.10
CA LEU A 194 12.28 8.59 17.93
C LEU A 194 12.44 7.21 18.54
N THR A 195 11.34 6.63 19.02
CA THR A 195 11.32 5.27 19.58
C THR A 195 11.69 4.21 18.54
N ILE A 196 11.14 4.31 17.33
CA ILE A 196 11.47 3.40 16.21
C ILE A 196 12.94 3.56 15.79
N LYS A 197 13.42 4.81 15.72
CA LYS A 197 14.83 5.12 15.42
C LYS A 197 15.73 4.43 16.43
N GLU A 198 15.45 4.58 17.72
CA GLU A 198 16.20 3.93 18.79
C GLU A 198 16.17 2.40 18.67
N TRP A 199 15.03 1.79 18.38
CA TRP A 199 14.96 0.33 18.21
C TRP A 199 15.85 -0.19 17.08
N ILE A 200 15.93 0.54 15.97
CA ILE A 200 16.78 0.15 14.83
C ILE A 200 18.25 0.35 15.19
N GLN A 201 18.62 1.49 15.78
CA GLN A 201 20.01 1.79 16.16
C GLN A 201 20.52 0.84 17.25
N SER A 202 19.67 0.51 18.22
CA SER A 202 19.97 -0.44 19.30
C SER A 202 19.75 -1.90 18.91
N LYS A 203 19.45 -2.20 17.63
CA LYS A 203 19.22 -3.56 17.10
C LYS A 203 18.09 -4.36 17.78
N LYS A 204 17.15 -3.68 18.46
CA LYS A 204 15.94 -4.30 19.03
C LYS A 204 14.97 -4.78 17.97
N VAL A 205 14.92 -4.10 16.82
CA VAL A 205 14.20 -4.53 15.62
C VAL A 205 15.15 -4.45 14.42
N GLN A 206 15.14 -5.47 13.55
CA GLN A 206 16.06 -5.60 12.43
C GLN A 206 15.38 -6.24 11.22
N GLY A 207 15.99 -6.10 10.04
CA GLY A 207 15.53 -6.78 8.81
C GLY A 207 14.05 -6.49 8.48
N GLU A 208 13.28 -7.53 8.21
CA GLU A 208 11.86 -7.41 7.81
C GLU A 208 11.00 -6.75 8.89
N GLU A 209 11.22 -7.04 10.18
CA GLU A 209 10.46 -6.43 11.27
C GLU A 209 10.60 -4.90 11.28
N ALA A 210 11.83 -4.41 11.17
CA ALA A 210 12.13 -2.98 11.06
C ALA A 210 11.52 -2.38 9.78
N ALA A 211 11.57 -3.13 8.68
CA ALA A 211 11.10 -2.69 7.37
C ALA A 211 9.58 -2.50 7.35
N GLU A 212 8.82 -3.35 8.05
CA GLU A 212 7.37 -3.22 8.20
C GLU A 212 6.96 -2.04 9.07
N ILE A 213 7.70 -1.79 10.17
CA ILE A 213 7.46 -0.66 11.08
C ILE A 213 7.64 0.67 10.34
N LEU A 214 8.76 0.84 9.61
CA LEU A 214 8.96 2.03 8.77
C LEU A 214 7.96 2.08 7.60
N GLY A 215 7.53 0.91 7.11
CA GLY A 215 6.44 0.74 6.15
C GLY A 215 5.11 1.40 6.56
N ALA A 216 4.84 1.50 7.86
CA ALA A 216 3.63 2.09 8.42
C ALA A 216 3.59 3.63 8.39
N LEU A 217 4.75 4.28 8.51
CA LEU A 217 4.87 5.73 8.68
C LEU A 217 4.19 6.57 7.59
N PRO A 218 4.23 6.22 6.29
CA PRO A 218 3.51 6.97 5.26
C PRO A 218 2.00 7.02 5.49
N ASN A 219 1.46 6.07 6.25
CA ASN A 219 0.05 5.96 6.54
C ASN A 219 -0.33 6.32 7.99
N SER A 220 0.63 6.37 8.92
CA SER A 220 0.37 6.68 10.34
C SER A 220 0.82 8.07 10.79
N ALA A 221 1.83 8.67 10.13
CA ALA A 221 2.41 9.95 10.54
C ALA A 221 1.34 11.04 10.71
N ARG A 222 1.40 11.76 11.85
CA ARG A 222 0.40 12.74 12.27
C ARG A 222 0.77 14.16 11.93
N PHE A 223 2.05 14.53 12.08
CA PHE A 223 2.55 15.86 11.77
C PHE A 223 3.97 15.79 11.17
N PRO A 224 4.10 15.40 9.88
CA PRO A 224 5.39 15.29 9.21
C PRO A 224 5.92 16.68 8.80
N ASN A 225 6.30 17.48 9.79
CA ASN A 225 7.00 18.75 9.58
C ASN A 225 8.46 18.51 9.12
N VAL A 226 9.20 19.59 8.84
CA VAL A 226 10.60 19.50 8.37
C VAL A 226 11.49 18.75 9.35
N GLU A 227 11.35 18.97 10.66
CA GLU A 227 12.13 18.28 11.69
C GLU A 227 11.90 16.75 11.66
N TYR A 228 10.63 16.34 11.60
CA TYR A 228 10.22 14.93 11.48
C TYR A 228 10.79 14.30 10.20
N MET A 229 10.63 14.99 9.07
CA MET A 229 11.07 14.49 7.79
C MET A 229 12.59 14.40 7.69
N ASN A 230 13.34 15.37 8.23
CA ASN A 230 14.80 15.30 8.28
C ASN A 230 15.30 14.17 9.17
N THR A 231 14.64 13.93 10.30
CA THR A 231 14.99 12.80 11.20
C THR A 231 14.72 11.46 10.52
N PHE A 232 13.59 11.32 9.82
CA PHE A 232 13.29 10.11 9.09
C PHE A 232 14.23 9.92 7.89
N PHE A 233 14.57 11.00 7.17
CA PHE A 233 15.56 10.97 6.09
C PHE A 233 16.91 10.46 6.59
N ALA A 234 17.44 11.07 7.66
CA ALA A 234 18.73 10.70 8.24
C ALA A 234 18.77 9.24 8.69
N LEU A 235 17.68 8.74 9.28
CA LEU A 235 17.54 7.32 9.60
C LEU A 235 17.53 6.46 8.33
N ALA A 236 16.69 6.79 7.35
CA ALA A 236 16.53 6.02 6.13
C ALA A 236 17.83 5.94 5.30
N THR A 237 18.70 6.94 5.39
CA THR A 237 20.00 7.00 4.69
C THR A 237 21.19 6.63 5.58
N SER A 238 20.96 6.20 6.82
CA SER A 238 22.03 5.80 7.74
C SER A 238 22.69 4.50 7.31
N SER A 239 23.97 4.31 7.65
CA SER A 239 24.70 3.06 7.36
C SER A 239 23.99 1.82 7.94
N GLU A 240 23.42 1.96 9.13
CA GLU A 240 22.75 0.91 9.89
C GLU A 240 21.51 0.40 9.16
N VAL A 241 20.80 1.28 8.46
CA VAL A 241 19.64 0.95 7.63
C VAL A 241 20.08 0.44 6.25
N GLN A 242 21.06 1.08 5.62
CA GLN A 242 21.46 0.77 4.25
C GLN A 242 22.11 -0.62 4.09
N HIS A 243 22.75 -1.16 5.14
CA HIS A 243 23.35 -2.50 5.11
C HIS A 243 22.36 -3.63 5.49
N GLN A 244 21.15 -3.30 5.92
CA GLN A 244 20.15 -4.31 6.29
C GLN A 244 19.25 -4.64 5.09
N HIS A 245 19.25 -5.91 4.71
CA HIS A 245 18.37 -6.44 3.67
C HIS A 245 16.88 -6.19 4.02
N PHE A 246 16.07 -5.91 3.00
CA PHE A 246 14.69 -5.42 3.08
C PHE A 246 14.51 -4.01 3.69
N LEU A 247 15.23 -3.70 4.78
CA LEU A 247 15.11 -2.43 5.49
C LEU A 247 15.61 -1.26 4.65
N ASN A 248 16.74 -1.42 3.97
CA ASN A 248 17.36 -0.41 3.09
C ASN A 248 16.37 0.16 2.06
N THR A 249 15.68 -0.72 1.33
CA THR A 249 14.68 -0.39 0.31
C THR A 249 13.45 0.24 0.96
N SER A 250 12.97 -0.37 2.03
CA SER A 250 11.69 -0.01 2.64
C SER A 250 11.72 1.34 3.33
N ALA A 251 12.83 1.66 4.00
CA ALA A 251 13.03 2.95 4.64
C ALA A 251 12.98 4.08 3.60
N VAL A 252 13.71 3.93 2.48
CA VAL A 252 13.76 4.90 1.40
C VAL A 252 12.40 5.08 0.73
N LEU A 253 11.70 3.99 0.39
CA LEU A 253 10.39 4.07 -0.26
C LEU A 253 9.30 4.65 0.65
N SER A 254 9.31 4.29 1.94
CA SER A 254 8.41 4.90 2.93
C SER A 254 8.70 6.38 3.11
N PHE A 255 9.96 6.77 3.24
CA PHE A 255 10.35 8.16 3.35
C PHE A 255 9.85 8.99 2.16
N THR A 256 10.14 8.55 0.94
CA THR A 256 9.74 9.28 -0.28
C THR A 256 8.23 9.33 -0.48
N GLU A 257 7.49 8.27 -0.09
CA GLU A 257 6.04 8.29 -0.10
C GLU A 257 5.48 9.34 0.87
N LEU A 258 6.03 9.43 2.09
CA LEU A 258 5.61 10.41 3.09
C LEU A 258 6.00 11.84 2.67
N ALA A 259 7.21 12.03 2.14
CA ALA A 259 7.68 13.32 1.62
C ALA A 259 6.77 13.84 0.51
N ARG A 260 6.32 12.99 -0.42
CA ARG A 260 5.32 13.40 -1.42
C ARG A 260 3.99 13.80 -0.78
N LYS A 261 3.49 13.00 0.18
CA LYS A 261 2.21 13.29 0.86
C LYS A 261 2.25 14.60 1.64
N ALA A 262 3.39 14.93 2.25
CA ALA A 262 3.57 16.10 3.11
C ALA A 262 4.00 17.37 2.35
N PHE A 263 4.93 17.26 1.39
CA PHE A 263 5.63 18.43 0.84
C PHE A 263 5.44 18.68 -0.67
N VAL A 264 4.84 17.74 -1.41
CA VAL A 264 4.64 17.85 -2.87
C VAL A 264 3.16 17.91 -3.23
N SER A 265 2.34 17.04 -2.65
CA SER A 265 0.89 16.98 -2.92
C SER A 265 0.12 17.93 -2.00
N ASN A 266 -0.22 19.13 -2.49
CA ASN A 266 -0.97 20.13 -1.70
C ASN A 266 -2.30 19.57 -1.18
N SER A 267 -3.06 18.86 -2.02
CA SER A 267 -4.32 18.23 -1.61
C SER A 267 -4.13 17.22 -0.47
N THR A 268 -3.06 16.42 -0.53
CA THR A 268 -2.79 15.47 0.56
C THR A 268 -2.26 16.18 1.81
N ALA A 269 -1.41 17.18 1.66
CA ALA A 269 -0.88 17.97 2.77
C ALA A 269 -2.02 18.61 3.57
N HIS A 270 -2.99 19.18 2.86
CA HIS A 270 -4.19 19.80 3.43
C HIS A 270 -5.15 18.77 4.03
N ASN A 271 -5.58 17.77 3.25
CA ASN A 271 -6.69 16.88 3.66
C ASN A 271 -6.29 15.81 4.68
N ARG A 272 -4.99 15.58 4.91
CA ARG A 272 -4.51 14.47 5.73
C ARG A 272 -3.86 14.91 7.04
N PHE A 273 -3.26 16.09 7.08
CA PHE A 273 -2.50 16.57 8.23
C PHE A 273 -3.20 17.77 8.88
N PRO A 274 -3.01 17.98 10.20
CA PRO A 274 -3.74 19.00 10.97
C PRO A 274 -3.21 20.41 10.73
N VAL A 275 -3.19 20.86 9.47
CA VAL A 275 -2.63 22.15 9.08
C VAL A 275 -3.47 23.34 9.52
N HIS A 276 -4.78 23.15 9.75
CA HIS A 276 -5.63 24.18 10.38
C HIS A 276 -5.37 24.32 11.88
N ALA A 277 -4.75 23.33 12.52
CA ALA A 277 -4.42 23.40 13.94
C ALA A 277 -3.03 23.99 14.18
N PHE A 278 -2.04 23.67 13.34
CA PHE A 278 -0.62 24.01 13.57
C PHE A 278 0.02 24.84 12.44
N GLY A 279 -0.76 25.24 11.43
CA GLY A 279 -0.26 25.87 10.22
C GLY A 279 0.46 24.91 9.26
N ALA A 280 1.15 25.48 8.26
CA ALA A 280 1.85 24.71 7.23
C ALA A 280 2.98 23.83 7.78
N LEU A 281 3.15 22.64 7.19
CA LEU A 281 4.17 21.63 7.57
C LEU A 281 5.61 22.08 7.31
N LYS A 282 5.79 23.01 6.38
CA LYS A 282 7.08 23.62 6.01
C LYS A 282 6.89 25.12 5.80
N GLY A 283 7.93 25.91 6.00
CA GLY A 283 7.92 27.35 5.71
C GLY A 283 7.73 27.63 4.21
N LYS A 284 7.19 28.81 3.85
CA LYS A 284 6.94 29.20 2.44
C LYS A 284 8.19 29.12 1.56
N LYS A 285 9.37 29.44 2.11
CA LYS A 285 10.67 29.42 1.40
C LYS A 285 11.41 28.08 1.52
N GLU A 286 10.97 27.18 2.39
CA GLU A 286 11.64 25.90 2.62
C GLU A 286 11.28 24.90 1.50
N GLN A 287 12.31 24.40 0.81
CA GLN A 287 12.15 23.43 -0.28
C GLN A 287 13.01 22.18 -0.04
N PRO A 288 12.82 21.46 1.08
CA PRO A 288 13.70 20.36 1.47
C PRO A 288 13.73 19.22 0.45
N VAL A 289 12.61 18.98 -0.26
CA VAL A 289 12.55 17.98 -1.34
C VAL A 289 13.56 18.30 -2.43
N VAL A 290 13.66 19.56 -2.84
CA VAL A 290 14.52 19.98 -3.95
C VAL A 290 15.95 20.25 -3.50
N GLN A 291 16.13 20.78 -2.29
CA GLN A 291 17.43 21.17 -1.75
C GLN A 291 18.22 20.00 -1.17
N GLN A 292 17.54 18.97 -0.62
CA GLN A 292 18.19 17.90 0.14
C GLN A 292 17.83 16.51 -0.36
N TYR A 293 16.54 16.17 -0.43
CA TYR A 293 16.12 14.78 -0.63
C TYR A 293 16.31 14.28 -2.07
N LEU A 294 15.81 15.03 -3.05
CA LEU A 294 15.92 14.68 -4.47
C LEU A 294 17.38 14.59 -4.93
N PRO A 295 18.28 15.56 -4.61
CA PRO A 295 19.69 15.46 -4.96
C PRO A 295 20.40 14.22 -4.39
N TYR A 296 20.02 13.74 -3.21
CA TYR A 296 20.56 12.49 -2.66
C TYR A 296 20.18 11.29 -3.53
N PHE A 297 18.88 11.11 -3.83
CA PHE A 297 18.43 9.97 -4.64
C PHE A 297 18.90 10.04 -6.09
N ALA A 298 19.05 11.24 -6.65
CA ALA A 298 19.63 11.43 -7.98
C ALA A 298 21.09 10.96 -8.03
N ARG A 299 21.91 11.34 -7.05
CA ARG A 299 23.30 10.87 -6.93
C ARG A 299 23.38 9.37 -6.69
N ALA A 300 22.52 8.83 -5.84
CA ALA A 300 22.47 7.40 -5.55
C ALA A 300 22.05 6.58 -6.78
N LEU A 301 21.10 7.07 -7.58
CA LEU A 301 20.73 6.44 -8.86
C LEU A 301 21.91 6.43 -9.83
N LYS A 302 22.57 7.57 -10.01
CA LYS A 302 23.73 7.68 -10.90
C LYS A 302 24.87 6.76 -10.47
N GLN A 303 25.15 6.69 -9.18
CA GLN A 303 26.15 5.77 -8.63
C GLN A 303 25.75 4.31 -8.86
N ALA A 304 24.48 3.95 -8.63
CA ALA A 304 23.99 2.60 -8.87
C ALA A 304 24.08 2.22 -10.35
N ALA A 305 23.75 3.13 -11.27
CA ALA A 305 23.91 2.93 -12.72
C ALA A 305 25.38 2.70 -13.09
N SER A 306 26.31 3.50 -12.56
CA SER A 306 27.75 3.32 -12.80
C SER A 306 28.35 2.03 -12.21
N GLN A 307 27.67 1.44 -11.24
CA GLN A 307 28.08 0.19 -10.57
C GLN A 307 27.31 -1.02 -11.07
N GLU A 308 26.38 -0.83 -12.02
CA GLU A 308 25.46 -1.86 -12.53
C GLU A 308 24.68 -2.57 -11.40
N ASP A 309 24.41 -1.85 -10.30
CA ASP A 309 23.65 -2.36 -9.15
C ASP A 309 22.15 -2.28 -9.46
N SER A 310 21.69 -3.32 -10.16
CA SER A 310 20.31 -3.54 -10.58
C SER A 310 19.25 -3.29 -9.50
N ILE A 311 19.47 -3.80 -8.28
CA ILE A 311 18.55 -3.64 -7.15
C ILE A 311 18.49 -2.18 -6.69
N LYS A 312 19.65 -1.52 -6.54
CA LYS A 312 19.70 -0.09 -6.15
C LYS A 312 19.14 0.81 -7.24
N ILE A 313 19.41 0.53 -8.51
CA ILE A 313 18.84 1.24 -9.66
C ILE A 313 17.31 1.28 -9.55
N ARG A 314 16.68 0.12 -9.40
CA ARG A 314 15.21 0.01 -9.27
C ARG A 314 14.69 0.73 -8.03
N THR A 315 15.38 0.56 -6.91
CA THR A 315 14.98 1.16 -5.63
C THR A 315 15.03 2.70 -5.68
N MET A 316 16.11 3.27 -6.22
CA MET A 316 16.26 4.73 -6.35
C MET A 316 15.30 5.30 -7.41
N THR A 317 15.06 4.57 -8.49
CA THR A 317 14.05 4.93 -9.50
C THR A 317 12.66 5.03 -8.88
N LEU A 318 12.25 4.03 -8.10
CA LEU A 318 10.98 4.05 -7.38
C LEU A 318 10.92 5.15 -6.30
N ALA A 319 12.04 5.45 -5.64
CA ALA A 319 12.14 6.52 -4.66
C ALA A 319 11.87 7.90 -5.30
N LEU A 320 12.54 8.18 -6.44
CA LEU A 320 12.32 9.39 -7.23
C LEU A 320 10.89 9.47 -7.77
N GLY A 321 10.37 8.38 -8.35
CA GLY A 321 8.98 8.29 -8.80
C GLY A 321 7.96 8.49 -7.66
N ASN A 322 8.27 8.03 -6.45
CA ASN A 322 7.45 8.23 -5.26
C ASN A 322 7.44 9.67 -4.76
N LEU A 323 8.53 10.44 -4.89
CA LEU A 323 8.56 11.87 -4.61
C LEU A 323 7.61 12.64 -5.52
N ALA A 324 7.56 12.26 -6.80
CA ALA A 324 6.66 12.82 -7.81
C ALA A 324 6.77 14.35 -8.00
N HIS A 325 7.93 14.92 -7.68
CA HIS A 325 8.21 16.33 -7.91
C HIS A 325 8.60 16.55 -9.39
N PRO A 326 8.18 17.61 -10.10
CA PRO A 326 8.47 17.80 -11.52
C PRO A 326 9.96 17.67 -11.91
N ARG A 327 10.88 18.14 -11.05
CA ARG A 327 12.34 18.05 -11.26
C ARG A 327 12.90 16.63 -11.36
N ILE A 328 12.13 15.59 -11.04
CA ILE A 328 12.60 14.20 -11.28
C ILE A 328 12.76 13.90 -12.76
N LEU A 329 12.06 14.62 -13.65
CA LEU A 329 12.20 14.43 -15.10
C LEU A 329 13.62 14.75 -15.56
N ASN A 330 14.23 15.83 -15.05
CA ASN A 330 15.62 16.19 -15.36
C ASN A 330 16.62 15.12 -14.88
N VAL A 331 16.26 14.33 -13.86
CA VAL A 331 17.10 13.22 -13.38
C VAL A 331 16.98 12.02 -14.31
N PHE A 332 15.77 11.76 -14.83
CA PHE A 332 15.50 10.61 -15.70
C PHE A 332 15.82 10.85 -17.17
N GLU A 333 15.84 12.10 -17.63
CA GLU A 333 16.05 12.50 -19.01
C GLU A 333 17.32 11.88 -19.63
N PRO A 334 18.52 11.91 -19.00
CA PRO A 334 19.71 11.30 -19.59
C PRO A 334 19.57 9.79 -19.85
N TYR A 335 18.85 9.07 -19.00
CA TYR A 335 18.62 7.63 -19.15
C TYR A 335 17.56 7.32 -20.21
N LEU A 336 16.51 8.14 -20.29
CA LEU A 336 15.44 7.98 -21.27
C LEU A 336 15.87 8.38 -22.69
N GLU A 337 16.82 9.31 -22.81
CA GLU A 337 17.39 9.73 -24.10
C GLU A 337 18.61 8.89 -24.53
N GLY A 338 19.01 7.89 -23.73
CA GLY A 338 20.16 7.03 -24.02
C GLY A 338 21.53 7.71 -23.87
N LYS A 339 21.61 8.86 -23.19
CA LYS A 339 22.87 9.55 -22.86
C LYS A 339 23.64 8.85 -21.74
N GLU A 340 22.91 8.24 -20.80
CA GLU A 340 23.47 7.32 -19.80
C GLU A 340 22.89 5.92 -20.05
N SER A 341 23.73 4.88 -19.93
CA SER A 341 23.34 3.50 -20.26
C SER A 341 22.36 2.92 -19.24
N MET A 342 21.29 2.30 -19.75
CA MET A 342 20.33 1.50 -18.99
C MET A 342 19.67 0.47 -19.91
N THR A 343 19.37 -0.70 -19.35
CA THR A 343 18.63 -1.75 -20.06
C THR A 343 17.21 -1.28 -20.41
N HIS A 344 16.58 -1.94 -21.38
CA HIS A 344 15.18 -1.68 -21.72
C HIS A 344 14.26 -1.84 -20.51
N PHE A 345 14.49 -2.85 -19.66
CA PHE A 345 13.74 -3.09 -18.44
C PHE A 345 13.91 -1.99 -17.37
N GLN A 346 15.13 -1.45 -17.23
CA GLN A 346 15.39 -0.33 -16.33
C GLN A 346 14.69 0.95 -16.80
N ARG A 347 14.71 1.24 -18.12
CA ARG A 347 13.94 2.36 -18.69
C ARG A 347 12.43 2.17 -18.53
N LEU A 348 11.92 0.95 -18.71
CA LEU A 348 10.53 0.58 -18.41
C LEU A 348 10.18 0.90 -16.95
N THR A 349 11.06 0.56 -16.01
CA THR A 349 10.87 0.84 -14.58
C THR A 349 10.83 2.35 -14.30
N ILE A 350 11.67 3.15 -14.97
CA ILE A 350 11.61 4.62 -14.91
C ILE A 350 10.23 5.11 -15.35
N VAL A 351 9.77 4.71 -16.54
CA VAL A 351 8.48 5.16 -17.08
C VAL A 351 7.32 4.73 -16.18
N ALA A 352 7.31 3.49 -15.70
CA ALA A 352 6.29 2.98 -14.79
C ALA A 352 6.25 3.75 -13.44
N SER A 353 7.40 4.26 -12.98
CA SER A 353 7.51 5.05 -11.74
C SER A 353 6.84 6.44 -11.85
N LEU A 354 6.67 6.98 -13.07
CA LEU A 354 6.08 8.31 -13.32
C LEU A 354 4.58 8.40 -13.02
N ARG A 355 3.93 7.29 -12.64
CA ARG A 355 2.51 7.23 -12.31
C ARG A 355 2.04 8.33 -11.36
N LYS A 356 2.84 8.64 -10.33
CA LYS A 356 2.49 9.65 -9.33
C LYS A 356 2.61 11.06 -9.88
N LEU A 357 3.64 11.32 -10.67
CA LEU A 357 3.83 12.58 -11.38
C LEU A 357 2.67 12.81 -12.36
N ALA A 358 2.28 11.80 -13.14
CA ALA A 358 1.19 11.87 -14.10
C ALA A 358 -0.17 12.26 -13.47
N MET A 359 -0.42 11.83 -12.23
CA MET A 359 -1.65 12.17 -11.50
C MET A 359 -1.60 13.55 -10.82
N LEU A 360 -0.42 14.01 -10.40
CA LEU A 360 -0.27 15.26 -9.64
C LEU A 360 0.02 16.46 -10.55
N TYR A 361 0.79 16.25 -11.61
CA TYR A 361 1.23 17.26 -12.57
C TYR A 361 0.97 16.78 -14.01
N PRO A 362 -0.31 16.55 -14.39
CA PRO A 362 -0.66 15.95 -15.67
C PRO A 362 -0.12 16.75 -16.86
N LYS A 363 -0.16 18.09 -16.80
CA LYS A 363 0.35 18.98 -17.86
C LYS A 363 1.86 18.85 -18.08
N VAL A 364 2.62 18.53 -17.04
CA VAL A 364 4.08 18.34 -17.10
C VAL A 364 4.42 16.94 -17.62
N ALA A 365 3.71 15.92 -17.12
CA ALA A 365 3.99 14.53 -17.49
C ALA A 365 3.51 14.17 -18.91
N ARG A 366 2.38 14.72 -19.36
CA ARG A 366 1.71 14.34 -20.61
C ARG A 366 2.60 14.48 -21.86
N PRO A 367 3.31 15.59 -22.10
CA PRO A 367 4.17 15.72 -23.28
C PRO A 367 5.32 14.70 -23.29
N VAL A 368 5.94 14.45 -22.13
CA VAL A 368 7.04 13.47 -22.01
C VAL A 368 6.54 12.06 -22.31
N LEU A 369 5.44 11.65 -21.67
CA LEU A 369 4.84 10.32 -21.86
C LEU A 369 4.35 10.11 -23.30
N PHE A 370 3.77 11.15 -23.92
CA PHE A 370 3.34 11.08 -25.31
C PHE A 370 4.53 10.94 -26.28
N ARG A 371 5.64 11.65 -26.04
CA ARG A 371 6.87 11.54 -26.83
C ARG A 371 7.48 10.13 -26.79
N ILE A 372 7.49 9.49 -25.62
CA ILE A 372 7.98 8.11 -25.48
C ILE A 372 7.05 7.14 -26.21
N TYR A 373 5.74 7.29 -26.04
CA TYR A 373 4.73 6.44 -26.70
C TYR A 373 4.81 6.49 -28.24
N GLN A 374 4.90 7.69 -28.81
CA GLN A 374 4.88 7.89 -30.28
C GLN A 374 6.19 7.46 -30.96
N ASN A 375 7.27 7.24 -30.20
CA ASN A 375 8.55 6.83 -30.76
C ASN A 375 8.50 5.34 -31.13
N THR A 376 8.31 5.02 -32.40
CA THR A 376 8.28 3.64 -32.90
C THR A 376 9.63 2.92 -32.82
N GLY A 377 10.73 3.64 -32.58
CA GLY A 377 12.05 3.07 -32.32
C GLY A 377 12.32 2.77 -30.85
N GLU A 378 11.39 3.07 -29.93
CA GLU A 378 11.53 2.70 -28.52
C GLU A 378 10.99 1.27 -28.28
N ALA A 379 11.51 0.60 -27.24
CA ALA A 379 11.05 -0.72 -26.86
C ALA A 379 9.54 -0.77 -26.55
N THR A 380 8.90 -1.84 -27.04
CA THR A 380 7.48 -2.14 -26.93
C THR A 380 6.93 -1.91 -25.52
N GLU A 381 7.57 -2.50 -24.51
CA GLU A 381 7.14 -2.44 -23.11
C GLU A 381 7.20 -1.01 -22.58
N VAL A 382 8.23 -0.25 -22.96
CA VAL A 382 8.43 1.15 -22.58
C VAL A 382 7.33 2.02 -23.19
N ARG A 383 6.98 1.81 -24.47
CA ARG A 383 5.87 2.48 -25.16
C ARG A 383 4.52 2.16 -24.50
N VAL A 384 4.25 0.89 -24.20
CA VAL A 384 3.02 0.45 -23.51
C VAL A 384 2.93 1.07 -22.12
N ALA A 385 4.01 1.06 -21.34
CA ALA A 385 4.04 1.68 -20.02
C ALA A 385 3.82 3.19 -20.08
N ALA A 386 4.45 3.87 -21.05
CA ALA A 386 4.28 5.31 -21.28
C ALA A 386 2.81 5.64 -21.56
N PHE A 387 2.16 4.87 -22.44
CA PHE A 387 0.73 5.01 -22.71
C PHE A 387 -0.13 4.73 -21.46
N TYR A 388 0.18 3.70 -20.68
CA TYR A 388 -0.55 3.40 -19.45
C TYR A 388 -0.47 4.53 -18.42
N MET A 389 0.68 5.21 -18.33
CA MET A 389 0.88 6.40 -17.50
C MET A 389 0.21 7.63 -18.12
N LEU A 390 0.22 7.78 -19.44
CA LEU A 390 -0.45 8.87 -20.16
C LEU A 390 -1.94 8.90 -19.86
N MET A 391 -2.58 7.73 -19.84
CA MET A 391 -3.98 7.56 -19.42
C MET A 391 -4.26 7.95 -17.97
N LYS A 392 -3.24 8.15 -17.12
CA LYS A 392 -3.40 8.69 -15.76
C LYS A 392 -3.39 10.22 -15.72
N THR A 393 -3.03 10.89 -16.82
CA THR A 393 -3.01 12.36 -16.95
C THR A 393 -4.36 12.96 -17.32
N ASN A 394 -5.41 12.13 -17.42
CA ASN A 394 -6.71 12.51 -17.96
C ASN A 394 -6.56 13.22 -19.33
N PRO A 395 -6.08 12.50 -20.36
CA PRO A 395 -5.80 13.11 -21.66
C PRO A 395 -7.08 13.72 -22.27
N PRO A 396 -6.96 14.89 -22.93
CA PRO A 396 -8.10 15.51 -23.61
C PRO A 396 -8.53 14.68 -24.82
N ALA A 397 -9.78 14.86 -25.27
CA ALA A 397 -10.38 14.12 -26.37
C ALA A 397 -9.53 14.14 -27.65
N GLN A 398 -9.00 15.31 -28.04
CA GLN A 398 -8.19 15.48 -29.25
C GLN A 398 -6.92 14.61 -29.22
N LEU A 399 -6.29 14.49 -28.05
CA LEU A 399 -5.12 13.63 -27.88
C LEU A 399 -5.50 12.16 -27.98
N LEU A 400 -6.63 11.76 -27.36
CA LEU A 400 -7.11 10.38 -27.46
C LEU A 400 -7.54 10.01 -28.89
N GLN A 401 -8.15 10.92 -29.63
CA GLN A 401 -8.52 10.74 -31.03
C GLN A 401 -7.28 10.51 -31.89
N ARG A 402 -6.26 11.36 -31.76
CA ARG A 402 -4.97 11.18 -32.44
C ARG A 402 -4.32 9.84 -32.10
N ILE A 403 -4.32 9.45 -30.82
CA ILE A 403 -3.78 8.16 -30.38
C ILE A 403 -4.59 7.00 -30.99
N ALA A 404 -5.91 7.12 -31.03
CA ALA A 404 -6.78 6.11 -31.60
C ALA A 404 -6.56 5.95 -33.10
N GLU A 405 -6.50 7.05 -33.86
CA GLU A 405 -6.18 7.04 -35.29
C GLU A 405 -4.82 6.41 -35.56
N PHE A 406 -3.80 6.77 -34.77
CA PHE A 406 -2.45 6.22 -34.91
C PHE A 406 -2.38 4.70 -34.75
N THR A 407 -3.36 4.05 -34.10
CA THR A 407 -3.40 2.57 -34.05
C THR A 407 -3.63 1.91 -35.41
N ASN A 408 -4.06 2.67 -36.43
CA ASN A 408 -4.15 2.17 -37.81
C ASN A 408 -2.78 2.16 -38.51
N ASP A 409 -1.85 3.00 -38.06
CA ASP A 409 -0.50 3.15 -38.65
C ASP A 409 0.59 2.41 -37.84
N ASP A 410 0.40 2.27 -36.52
CA ASP A 410 1.33 1.56 -35.65
C ASP A 410 1.46 0.10 -36.07
N GLN A 411 2.69 -0.40 -36.13
CA GLN A 411 2.99 -1.77 -36.58
C GLN A 411 3.11 -2.75 -35.41
N ASP A 412 3.16 -2.24 -34.17
CA ASP A 412 3.36 -3.05 -32.99
C ASP A 412 2.02 -3.56 -32.41
N PRO A 413 1.74 -4.88 -32.48
CA PRO A 413 0.48 -5.44 -32.01
C PRO A 413 0.30 -5.33 -30.48
N GLN A 414 1.38 -5.31 -29.71
CA GLN A 414 1.33 -5.13 -28.25
C GLN A 414 0.82 -3.72 -27.93
N VAL A 415 1.38 -2.71 -28.60
CA VAL A 415 0.99 -1.30 -28.41
C VAL A 415 -0.44 -1.06 -28.89
N ILE A 416 -0.82 -1.56 -30.06
CA ILE A 416 -2.19 -1.45 -30.59
C ILE A 416 -3.20 -2.06 -29.60
N SER A 417 -2.95 -3.29 -29.12
CA SER A 417 -3.83 -3.97 -28.16
C SER A 417 -3.95 -3.20 -26.84
N ALA A 418 -2.83 -2.63 -26.36
CA ALA A 418 -2.80 -1.83 -25.15
C ALA A 418 -3.67 -0.56 -25.28
N VAL A 419 -3.57 0.14 -26.42
CA VAL A 419 -4.36 1.35 -26.71
C VAL A 419 -5.83 1.03 -26.86
N GLN A 420 -6.17 0.05 -27.70
CA GLN A 420 -7.55 -0.36 -27.94
C GLN A 420 -8.26 -0.76 -26.65
N SER A 421 -7.65 -1.64 -25.85
CA SER A 421 -8.27 -2.12 -24.61
C SER A 421 -8.45 -1.00 -23.57
N ALA A 422 -7.47 -0.10 -23.45
CA ALA A 422 -7.55 1.02 -22.51
C ALA A 422 -8.64 2.02 -22.89
N ILE A 423 -8.75 2.42 -24.17
CA ILE A 423 -9.76 3.38 -24.64
C ILE A 423 -11.16 2.75 -24.58
N LYS A 424 -11.34 1.51 -25.06
CA LYS A 424 -12.63 0.81 -25.01
C LYS A 424 -13.16 0.66 -23.57
N THR A 425 -12.32 0.20 -22.65
CA THR A 425 -12.75 0.02 -21.26
C THR A 425 -12.90 1.34 -20.50
N ALA A 426 -12.15 2.39 -20.88
CA ALA A 426 -12.40 3.73 -20.37
C ALA A 426 -13.75 4.29 -20.84
N ALA A 427 -14.15 4.06 -22.09
CA ALA A 427 -15.39 4.57 -22.67
C ALA A 427 -16.64 3.88 -22.10
N TYR A 428 -16.60 2.56 -21.89
CA TYR A 428 -17.81 1.75 -21.65
C TYR A 428 -17.92 1.08 -20.27
N ASN A 429 -16.81 0.79 -19.59
CA ASN A 429 -16.84 -0.02 -18.36
C ASN A 429 -16.83 0.81 -17.06
N GLN A 430 -17.21 2.09 -17.16
CA GLN A 430 -17.26 3.03 -16.04
C GLN A 430 -18.70 3.40 -15.70
N GLN A 431 -19.25 2.84 -14.62
CA GLN A 431 -20.62 3.15 -14.17
C GLN A 431 -20.84 4.60 -13.74
N ARG A 432 -19.78 5.29 -13.28
CA ARG A 432 -19.83 6.73 -13.01
C ARG A 432 -19.10 7.43 -14.16
N PRO A 433 -19.80 8.19 -15.01
CA PRO A 433 -19.17 9.01 -16.04
C PRO A 433 -18.08 9.89 -15.42
N SER A 434 -16.98 10.04 -16.16
CA SER A 434 -15.84 10.86 -15.78
C SER A 434 -15.31 11.52 -17.04
N GLU A 435 -14.59 12.62 -16.91
CA GLU A 435 -13.98 13.30 -18.07
C GLU A 435 -13.16 12.34 -18.95
N LEU A 436 -12.44 11.38 -18.35
CA LEU A 436 -11.74 10.32 -19.09
C LEU A 436 -12.69 9.43 -19.90
N SER A 437 -13.87 9.12 -19.36
CA SER A 437 -14.90 8.32 -20.04
C SER A 437 -15.43 9.07 -21.26
N ASP A 438 -15.76 10.35 -21.09
CA ASP A 438 -16.35 11.19 -22.13
C ASP A 438 -15.31 11.43 -23.25
N ASN A 439 -14.07 11.76 -22.87
CA ASN A 439 -12.96 11.91 -23.82
C ASN A 439 -12.65 10.59 -24.56
N ALA A 440 -12.76 9.44 -23.88
CA ALA A 440 -12.54 8.14 -24.52
C ALA A 440 -13.68 7.77 -25.48
N GLN A 441 -14.93 8.12 -25.17
CA GLN A 441 -16.08 7.93 -26.07
C GLN A 441 -15.92 8.72 -27.37
N ALA A 442 -15.33 9.92 -27.32
CA ALA A 442 -15.02 10.70 -28.52
C ALA A 442 -13.94 10.08 -29.43
N ALA A 443 -13.12 9.16 -28.91
CA ALA A 443 -12.00 8.55 -29.63
C ALA A 443 -12.23 7.08 -30.03
N VAL A 444 -13.14 6.37 -29.35
CA VAL A 444 -13.27 4.91 -29.45
C VAL A 444 -13.58 4.41 -30.87
N ASN A 445 -14.31 5.20 -31.67
CA ASN A 445 -14.70 4.84 -33.04
C ASN A 445 -13.56 5.03 -34.06
N LEU A 446 -12.44 5.66 -33.67
CA LEU A 446 -11.26 5.87 -34.53
C LEU A 446 -10.20 4.78 -34.36
N LEU A 447 -10.39 3.88 -33.39
CA LEU A 447 -9.49 2.77 -33.12
C LEU A 447 -9.42 1.80 -34.31
N ASN A 448 -8.25 1.20 -34.51
CA ASN A 448 -8.07 0.08 -35.42
C ASN A 448 -9.15 -0.99 -35.17
N PRO A 449 -9.89 -1.44 -36.20
CA PRO A 449 -10.99 -2.38 -36.03
C PRO A 449 -10.53 -3.83 -35.78
N LYS A 450 -9.25 -4.16 -36.01
CA LYS A 450 -8.70 -5.50 -35.84
C LYS A 450 -8.84 -5.97 -34.40
N VAL A 451 -9.38 -7.18 -34.23
CA VAL A 451 -9.52 -7.83 -32.92
C VAL A 451 -8.18 -8.41 -32.52
N MET A 452 -7.59 -7.87 -31.45
CA MET A 452 -6.30 -8.30 -30.94
C MET A 452 -6.46 -9.47 -29.96
N PRO A 453 -5.63 -10.54 -30.07
CA PRO A 453 -5.56 -11.64 -29.11
C PRO A 453 -5.41 -11.21 -27.64
N ALA A 454 -5.78 -12.10 -26.71
CA ALA A 454 -5.68 -11.82 -25.28
C ALA A 454 -4.25 -11.86 -24.73
N GLN A 455 -3.32 -12.56 -25.39
CA GLN A 455 -1.91 -12.61 -24.98
C GLN A 455 -1.19 -11.26 -25.11
N TYR A 456 -1.63 -10.40 -26.04
CA TYR A 456 -1.07 -9.06 -26.18
C TYR A 456 -1.44 -8.16 -25.01
N SER A 457 -0.63 -7.14 -24.78
CA SER A 457 -0.77 -6.15 -23.71
C SER A 457 -2.20 -5.61 -23.62
N ARG A 458 -2.78 -5.58 -22.41
CA ARG A 458 -4.12 -5.03 -22.19
C ARG A 458 -4.27 -4.26 -20.90
N LYS A 459 -5.20 -3.31 -20.91
CA LYS A 459 -5.66 -2.58 -19.74
C LYS A 459 -7.17 -2.67 -19.65
N ASN A 460 -7.64 -3.23 -18.54
CA ASN A 460 -9.05 -3.37 -18.22
C ASN A 460 -9.41 -2.47 -17.03
N ILE A 461 -10.33 -1.54 -17.27
CA ILE A 461 -10.91 -0.68 -16.26
C ILE A 461 -12.33 -1.17 -16.01
N ARG A 462 -12.70 -1.36 -14.74
CA ARG A 462 -14.08 -1.67 -14.32
C ARG A 462 -14.42 -0.85 -13.09
N SER A 463 -15.58 -0.22 -13.07
CA SER A 463 -16.06 0.42 -11.84
C SER A 463 -17.49 0.04 -11.52
N TYR A 464 -17.78 0.08 -10.22
CA TYR A 464 -19.13 -0.02 -9.69
C TYR A 464 -19.40 1.18 -8.80
N TYR A 465 -20.62 1.71 -8.83
CA TYR A 465 -21.03 2.81 -7.98
C TYR A 465 -22.52 2.70 -7.64
N SER A 466 -22.85 2.70 -6.35
CA SER A 466 -24.22 2.87 -5.84
C SER A 466 -24.42 4.34 -5.51
N ARG A 467 -25.44 4.94 -6.14
CA ARG A 467 -25.79 6.35 -5.95
C ARG A 467 -26.48 6.55 -4.59
N GLU A 468 -27.27 5.58 -4.16
CA GLU A 468 -28.04 5.62 -2.91
C GLU A 468 -27.12 5.62 -1.69
N LEU A 469 -26.04 4.84 -1.74
CA LEU A 469 -25.09 4.72 -0.63
C LEU A 469 -23.89 5.68 -0.73
N ASP A 470 -23.72 6.36 -1.88
CA ASP A 470 -22.48 7.06 -2.28
C ASP A 470 -21.21 6.20 -2.06
N LEU A 471 -21.31 4.92 -2.40
CA LEU A 471 -20.23 3.95 -2.30
C LEU A 471 -19.87 3.45 -3.70
N GLY A 472 -18.57 3.30 -3.95
CA GLY A 472 -18.12 2.73 -5.21
C GLY A 472 -16.75 2.10 -5.14
N TYR A 473 -16.39 1.39 -6.18
CA TYR A 473 -15.04 0.93 -6.41
C TYR A 473 -14.65 1.05 -7.88
N LYS A 474 -13.35 1.20 -8.12
CA LYS A 474 -12.74 1.17 -9.45
C LYS A 474 -11.57 0.20 -9.42
N GLN A 475 -11.69 -0.87 -10.17
CA GLN A 475 -10.66 -1.87 -10.41
C GLN A 475 -9.96 -1.57 -11.73
N VAL A 476 -8.63 -1.68 -11.71
CA VAL A 476 -7.80 -1.59 -12.92
C VAL A 476 -6.84 -2.76 -12.90
N VAL A 477 -6.93 -3.60 -13.92
CA VAL A 477 -5.96 -4.65 -14.23
C VAL A 477 -5.26 -4.21 -15.50
N SER A 478 -3.93 -4.24 -15.54
CA SER A 478 -3.18 -4.02 -16.77
C SER A 478 -1.96 -4.91 -16.81
N TYR A 479 -1.64 -5.44 -17.98
CA TYR A 479 -0.45 -6.24 -18.18
C TYR A 479 0.22 -5.89 -19.50
N ILE A 480 1.53 -6.07 -19.53
CA ILE A 480 2.35 -5.95 -20.74
C ILE A 480 2.67 -7.36 -21.17
N GLY A 481 2.29 -7.70 -22.40
CA GLY A 481 2.59 -9.00 -23.00
C GLY A 481 4.09 -9.20 -23.15
N SER A 482 4.47 -10.45 -23.41
CA SER A 482 5.86 -10.81 -23.65
C SER A 482 6.00 -11.39 -25.05
N ASP A 483 7.20 -11.29 -25.61
CA ASP A 483 7.54 -11.92 -26.90
C ASP A 483 8.15 -13.31 -26.71
N ASP A 484 8.57 -13.66 -25.48
CA ASP A 484 9.16 -14.95 -25.10
C ASP A 484 8.10 -16.02 -24.75
N GLY A 485 6.96 -15.64 -24.15
CA GLY A 485 5.93 -16.62 -23.74
C GLY A 485 4.47 -16.13 -23.73
N PHE A 486 3.56 -17.06 -23.37
CA PHE A 486 2.11 -16.76 -23.22
C PHE A 486 1.79 -15.93 -21.97
N LEU A 487 2.66 -15.99 -20.95
CA LEU A 487 2.48 -15.24 -19.72
C LEU A 487 2.99 -13.80 -19.90
N PRO A 488 2.29 -12.79 -19.36
CA PRO A 488 2.73 -11.42 -19.48
C PRO A 488 3.97 -11.13 -18.60
N SER A 489 4.98 -10.48 -19.16
CA SER A 489 6.21 -10.06 -18.46
C SER A 489 5.93 -9.11 -17.29
N ASN A 490 4.86 -8.32 -17.38
CA ASN A 490 4.52 -7.32 -16.38
C ASN A 490 3.02 -7.30 -16.07
N VAL A 491 2.65 -7.28 -14.79
CA VAL A 491 1.25 -7.25 -14.32
C VAL A 491 1.08 -6.16 -13.27
N PHE A 492 0.02 -5.36 -13.41
CA PHE A 492 -0.34 -4.29 -12.47
C PHE A 492 -1.82 -4.40 -12.09
N TYR A 493 -2.08 -4.34 -10.78
CA TYR A 493 -3.43 -4.31 -10.23
C TYR A 493 -3.63 -3.13 -9.27
N ALA A 494 -4.78 -2.49 -9.37
CA ALA A 494 -5.20 -1.45 -8.44
C ALA A 494 -6.70 -1.52 -8.16
N LEU A 495 -7.04 -1.60 -6.87
CA LEU A 495 -8.40 -1.40 -6.38
C LEU A 495 -8.49 -0.02 -5.71
N ARG A 496 -9.39 0.83 -6.20
CA ARG A 496 -9.77 2.08 -5.56
C ARG A 496 -11.18 1.95 -4.99
N THR A 497 -11.38 2.47 -3.79
CA THR A 497 -12.67 2.54 -3.12
C THR A 497 -13.07 4.00 -2.94
N GLN A 498 -14.34 4.29 -3.15
CA GLN A 498 -14.99 5.57 -2.91
C GLN A 498 -15.98 5.40 -1.76
N LEU A 499 -15.85 6.22 -0.72
CA LEU A 499 -16.71 6.22 0.46
C LEU A 499 -17.16 7.66 0.76
N GLY A 500 -18.39 8.05 0.40
CA GLY A 500 -18.89 9.39 0.76
C GLY A 500 -18.04 10.53 0.19
N GLY A 501 -17.64 10.45 -1.08
CA GLY A 501 -16.67 11.36 -1.71
C GLY A 501 -15.18 11.09 -1.38
N PHE A 502 -14.84 10.25 -0.38
CA PHE A 502 -13.46 9.91 -0.06
C PHE A 502 -12.91 8.81 -0.97
N ASN A 503 -11.95 9.17 -1.83
CA ASN A 503 -11.31 8.26 -2.78
C ASN A 503 -9.96 7.75 -2.28
N ARG A 504 -9.81 6.42 -2.16
CA ARG A 504 -8.55 5.78 -1.71
C ARG A 504 -8.16 4.61 -2.59
N ARG A 505 -6.85 4.41 -2.82
CA ARG A 505 -6.33 3.12 -3.28
C ARG A 505 -6.35 2.13 -2.11
N ALA A 506 -7.25 1.15 -2.16
CA ALA A 506 -7.40 0.14 -1.11
C ALA A 506 -6.35 -0.96 -1.24
N VAL A 507 -6.10 -1.46 -2.46
CA VAL A 507 -5.12 -2.51 -2.75
C VAL A 507 -4.28 -2.13 -3.97
N GLY A 508 -3.02 -2.54 -3.96
CA GLY A 508 -2.12 -2.42 -5.10
C GLY A 508 -1.15 -3.60 -5.18
N PHE A 509 -0.96 -4.07 -6.40
CA PHE A 509 0.01 -5.11 -6.75
C PHE A 509 0.70 -4.71 -8.06
N ALA A 510 1.99 -4.99 -8.16
CA ALA A 510 2.74 -4.92 -9.40
C ALA A 510 3.80 -6.02 -9.39
N ALA A 511 3.88 -6.79 -10.47
CA ALA A 511 4.96 -7.73 -10.73
C ALA A 511 5.56 -7.38 -12.10
N MET A 512 6.89 -7.36 -12.19
CA MET A 512 7.61 -6.93 -13.39
C MET A 512 8.82 -7.83 -13.57
N SER A 513 9.08 -8.32 -14.78
CA SER A 513 10.26 -9.09 -15.17
C SER A 513 10.85 -8.56 -16.47
N SER A 514 12.18 -8.63 -16.63
CA SER A 514 12.84 -8.36 -17.91
C SER A 514 12.52 -9.44 -18.95
N SER A 515 12.56 -10.70 -18.53
CA SER A 515 12.06 -11.87 -19.26
C SER A 515 11.50 -12.86 -18.25
N LEU A 516 10.38 -13.51 -18.58
CA LEU A 516 9.85 -14.59 -17.73
C LEU A 516 10.56 -15.90 -18.03
N ASP A 517 10.86 -16.16 -19.29
CA ASP A 517 11.54 -17.39 -19.70
C ASP A 517 12.97 -17.45 -19.14
N ALA A 518 13.74 -16.36 -19.25
CA ALA A 518 15.08 -16.30 -18.66
C ALA A 518 15.04 -16.41 -17.12
N LEU A 519 14.00 -15.87 -16.48
CA LEU A 519 13.81 -16.02 -15.03
C LEU A 519 13.47 -17.46 -14.65
N THR A 520 12.60 -18.14 -15.41
CA THR A 520 12.27 -19.54 -15.17
C THR A 520 13.47 -20.44 -15.42
N ASP A 521 14.21 -20.21 -16.50
CA ASP A 521 15.44 -20.96 -16.82
C ASP A 521 16.48 -20.80 -15.70
N LEU A 522 16.69 -19.57 -15.23
CA LEU A 522 17.61 -19.29 -14.14
C LEU A 522 17.19 -19.96 -12.81
N LEU A 523 15.88 -20.06 -12.55
CA LEU A 523 15.33 -20.77 -11.39
C LEU A 523 15.48 -22.29 -11.53
N GLU A 524 15.25 -22.83 -12.73
CA GLU A 524 15.41 -24.26 -13.03
C GLU A 524 16.88 -24.69 -12.94
N ASP A 525 17.80 -23.85 -13.39
CA ASP A 525 19.26 -24.06 -13.32
C ASP A 525 19.79 -24.18 -11.89
N GLN A 526 19.02 -23.74 -10.88
CA GLN A 526 19.38 -23.96 -9.49
C GLN A 526 19.23 -25.42 -9.07
N PHE A 527 18.60 -26.30 -9.86
CA PHE A 527 18.38 -27.71 -9.53
C PHE A 527 19.43 -28.64 -10.19
N ALA A 528 19.83 -29.70 -9.48
CA ALA A 528 20.86 -30.63 -9.95
C ALA A 528 20.51 -31.30 -11.29
N ASP A 529 19.29 -31.77 -11.44
CA ASP A 529 18.80 -32.48 -12.65
C ASP A 529 18.24 -31.54 -13.73
N ALA A 530 18.55 -30.24 -13.69
CA ALA A 530 18.09 -29.31 -14.72
C ALA A 530 18.53 -29.82 -16.12
N PRO A 531 17.62 -29.88 -17.10
CA PRO A 531 17.93 -30.40 -18.42
C PRO A 531 19.10 -29.61 -19.03
N SER A 532 20.06 -30.33 -19.63
CA SER A 532 21.27 -29.75 -20.25
C SER A 532 20.99 -28.81 -21.45
N SER A 533 19.72 -28.58 -21.78
CA SER A 533 19.24 -27.65 -22.79
C SER A 533 19.12 -26.20 -22.29
N SER A 534 19.26 -25.93 -20.99
CA SER A 534 19.32 -24.55 -20.50
C SER A 534 20.62 -23.88 -20.98
N SER A 535 20.47 -22.73 -21.62
CA SER A 535 21.53 -21.99 -22.31
C SER A 535 22.65 -21.51 -21.39
N HIS A 536 22.41 -21.41 -20.07
CA HIS A 536 23.41 -20.92 -19.11
C HIS A 536 24.34 -22.00 -18.55
N ARG A 537 23.92 -23.26 -18.39
CA ARG A 537 24.83 -24.38 -18.03
C ARG A 537 25.71 -24.82 -19.21
N SER A 538 25.19 -24.74 -20.42
CA SER A 538 25.87 -25.18 -21.64
C SER A 538 27.07 -24.32 -22.06
N GLN A 539 27.20 -23.07 -21.56
CA GLN A 539 28.43 -22.29 -21.74
C GLN A 539 29.61 -22.76 -20.86
N LYS A 540 29.37 -23.49 -19.77
CA LYS A 540 30.45 -24.14 -19.00
C LYS A 540 30.80 -25.54 -19.51
N GLN A 541 29.89 -26.22 -20.20
CA GLN A 541 30.16 -27.53 -20.81
C GLN A 541 29.39 -27.72 -22.13
N SER A 542 29.95 -27.20 -23.22
CA SER A 542 30.20 -27.92 -24.48
C SER A 542 30.54 -26.90 -25.57
N GLN A 543 31.84 -26.66 -25.72
CA GLN A 543 32.38 -26.16 -26.98
C GLN A 543 31.91 -27.10 -28.10
N GLN A 544 30.92 -26.69 -28.88
CA GLN A 544 30.63 -27.37 -30.15
C GLN A 544 31.86 -27.20 -31.04
N LYS A 545 32.76 -28.19 -31.04
CA LYS A 545 33.91 -28.32 -31.94
C LYS A 545 33.45 -28.73 -33.34
N GLY A 546 32.57 -27.94 -33.95
CA GLY A 546 32.22 -28.01 -35.36
C GLY A 546 32.95 -26.92 -36.16
N PRO A 547 33.13 -27.07 -37.49
CA PRO A 547 33.77 -26.05 -38.32
C PRO A 547 33.02 -24.71 -38.34
N TRP A 548 31.73 -24.72 -37.99
CA TRP A 548 30.80 -23.57 -37.96
C TRP A 548 30.08 -23.47 -36.60
N SER A 549 30.79 -23.12 -35.52
CA SER A 549 30.13 -22.79 -34.25
C SER A 549 29.51 -21.39 -34.30
N PHE A 550 28.46 -21.16 -33.51
CA PHE A 550 27.79 -19.86 -33.39
C PHE A 550 28.77 -18.72 -33.08
N ASP A 551 29.72 -18.95 -32.16
CA ASP A 551 30.78 -17.98 -31.82
C ASP A 551 31.67 -17.63 -33.02
N LYS A 552 31.94 -18.61 -33.89
CA LYS A 552 32.78 -18.42 -35.08
C LYS A 552 32.05 -17.64 -36.16
N ILE A 553 30.75 -17.87 -36.31
CA ILE A 553 29.87 -17.11 -37.21
C ILE A 553 29.72 -15.66 -36.71
N ASN A 554 29.46 -15.47 -35.41
CA ASN A 554 29.38 -14.14 -34.79
C ASN A 554 30.70 -13.38 -34.94
N ASN A 555 31.83 -14.01 -34.68
CA ASN A 555 33.16 -13.41 -34.87
C ASN A 555 33.48 -13.12 -36.35
N MET A 556 33.06 -13.98 -37.29
CA MET A 556 33.23 -13.70 -38.74
C MET A 556 32.36 -12.54 -39.23
N LEU A 557 31.17 -12.37 -38.63
CA LEU A 557 30.23 -11.31 -38.97
C LEU A 557 30.44 -10.03 -38.16
N ASN A 558 31.45 -9.97 -37.27
CA ASN A 558 31.64 -8.92 -36.26
C ASN A 558 30.34 -8.60 -35.49
N ILE A 559 29.51 -9.63 -35.24
CA ILE A 559 28.34 -9.51 -34.38
C ILE A 559 28.89 -9.48 -32.96
N GLU A 560 28.94 -8.28 -32.36
CA GLU A 560 29.14 -8.15 -30.93
C GLU A 560 27.99 -8.91 -30.25
N PRO A 561 28.27 -9.98 -29.48
CA PRO A 561 27.22 -10.63 -28.73
C PRO A 561 26.58 -9.59 -27.84
N SER A 562 25.26 -9.41 -27.94
CA SER A 562 24.51 -8.62 -26.96
C SER A 562 24.90 -9.17 -25.58
N GLU A 563 25.55 -8.35 -24.76
CA GLU A 563 25.81 -8.71 -23.36
C GLU A 563 24.52 -9.30 -22.80
N GLN A 564 24.57 -10.53 -22.30
CA GLN A 564 23.37 -11.22 -21.82
C GLN A 564 22.67 -10.30 -20.83
N GLU A 565 21.50 -9.77 -21.20
CA GLU A 565 20.77 -8.84 -20.35
C GLU A 565 20.52 -9.52 -19.01
N GLN A 566 20.89 -8.83 -17.93
CA GLN A 566 20.67 -9.31 -16.58
C GLN A 566 19.19 -9.68 -16.39
N VAL A 567 18.93 -10.84 -15.79
CA VAL A 567 17.58 -11.24 -15.40
C VAL A 567 17.19 -10.36 -14.22
N GLU A 568 16.13 -9.58 -14.41
CA GLU A 568 15.69 -8.57 -13.48
C GLU A 568 14.21 -8.77 -13.20
N ALA A 569 13.83 -8.94 -11.93
CA ALA A 569 12.42 -9.04 -11.56
C ALA A 569 12.09 -8.23 -10.31
N SER A 570 10.82 -7.86 -10.15
CA SER A 570 10.37 -7.15 -8.97
C SER A 570 8.91 -7.37 -8.64
N LEU A 571 8.61 -7.28 -7.34
CA LEU A 571 7.28 -7.41 -6.77
C LEU A 571 7.01 -6.24 -5.83
N MET A 572 5.93 -5.50 -6.10
CA MET A 572 5.38 -4.50 -5.19
C MET A 572 4.01 -4.95 -4.70
N VAL A 573 3.84 -5.07 -3.39
CA VAL A 573 2.60 -5.52 -2.76
C VAL A 573 2.15 -4.57 -1.64
N SER A 574 0.83 -4.34 -1.55
CA SER A 574 0.21 -3.68 -0.39
C SER A 574 -0.01 -4.68 0.75
N THR A 575 0.64 -4.46 1.89
CA THR A 575 0.49 -5.21 3.14
C THR A 575 -0.34 -4.43 4.16
N LEU A 576 -0.58 -5.02 5.34
CA LEU A 576 -1.28 -4.36 6.46
C LEU A 576 -0.57 -3.09 6.93
N MET A 577 0.77 -3.08 6.90
CA MET A 577 1.56 -1.93 7.35
C MET A 577 1.86 -0.93 6.24
N GLY A 578 1.98 -1.33 4.98
CA GLY A 578 2.36 -0.38 3.95
C GLY A 578 2.52 -1.01 2.59
N LYS A 579 3.34 -0.41 1.72
CA LYS A 579 3.78 -1.10 0.50
C LYS A 579 5.15 -1.71 0.76
N ARG A 580 5.34 -2.95 0.30
CA ARG A 580 6.64 -3.63 0.25
C ARG A 580 7.10 -3.70 -1.19
N PHE A 581 8.41 -3.64 -1.40
CA PHE A 581 9.05 -3.82 -2.69
C PHE A 581 10.17 -4.83 -2.55
N PHE A 582 10.14 -5.86 -3.39
CA PHE A 582 11.15 -6.89 -3.48
C PHE A 582 11.73 -6.83 -4.89
N ALA A 583 13.05 -6.79 -4.98
CA ALA A 583 13.77 -6.85 -6.24
C ALA A 583 14.58 -8.15 -6.27
N ILE A 584 14.61 -8.77 -7.42
CA ILE A 584 15.31 -10.01 -7.72
C ILE A 584 16.22 -9.71 -8.90
N ASP A 585 17.40 -10.29 -8.87
CA ASP A 585 18.39 -10.30 -9.95
C ASP A 585 19.10 -11.66 -9.98
N ASN A 586 20.03 -11.83 -10.91
CA ASN A 586 20.82 -13.07 -11.05
C ASN A 586 21.42 -13.53 -9.71
N HIS A 587 22.09 -12.62 -9.00
CA HIS A 587 22.75 -12.91 -7.72
C HIS A 587 21.78 -13.30 -6.61
N THR A 588 20.57 -12.73 -6.62
CA THR A 588 19.52 -13.12 -5.69
C THR A 588 19.08 -14.57 -5.93
N VAL A 589 18.98 -14.99 -7.19
CA VAL A 589 18.59 -16.36 -7.57
C VAL A 589 19.72 -17.35 -7.30
N GLU A 590 20.98 -16.99 -7.59
CA GLU A 590 22.18 -17.80 -7.31
C GLU A 590 22.35 -18.12 -5.80
N GLN A 591 21.74 -17.33 -4.91
CA GLN A 591 21.76 -17.58 -3.46
C GLN A 591 20.70 -18.59 -3.00
N LEU A 592 19.74 -18.97 -3.85
CA LEU A 592 18.66 -19.88 -3.48
C LEU A 592 19.15 -21.22 -2.93
N PRO A 593 20.12 -21.94 -3.54
CA PRO A 593 20.58 -23.22 -3.01
C PRO A 593 21.06 -23.12 -1.55
N GLN A 594 21.77 -22.05 -1.20
CA GLN A 594 22.23 -21.79 0.17
C GLN A 594 21.07 -21.52 1.12
N LEU A 595 20.07 -20.74 0.68
CA LEU A 595 18.87 -20.45 1.48
C LEU A 595 18.05 -21.72 1.72
N PHE A 596 17.84 -22.54 0.68
CA PHE A 596 17.16 -23.83 0.77
C PHE A 596 17.89 -24.78 1.71
N LYS A 597 19.22 -24.88 1.63
CA LYS A 597 20.03 -25.70 2.52
C LYS A 597 19.90 -25.27 3.99
N ARG A 598 19.96 -23.96 4.27
CA ARG A 598 19.75 -23.41 5.62
C ARG A 598 18.35 -23.70 6.14
N ALA A 599 17.33 -23.54 5.29
CA ALA A 599 15.95 -23.85 5.63
C ALA A 599 15.76 -25.35 5.93
N ALA A 600 16.30 -26.24 5.08
CA ALA A 600 16.26 -27.68 5.29
C ALA A 600 16.97 -28.10 6.58
N ALA A 601 18.14 -27.51 6.88
CA ALA A 601 18.87 -27.76 8.12
C ALA A 601 18.04 -27.37 9.36
N SER A 602 17.40 -26.21 9.31
CA SER A 602 16.57 -25.69 10.40
C SER A 602 15.29 -26.52 10.60
N LEU A 603 14.66 -26.97 9.51
CA LEU A 603 13.46 -27.80 9.56
C LEU A 603 13.73 -29.25 9.96
N ARG A 604 14.96 -29.76 9.78
CA ARG A 604 15.32 -31.15 10.15
C ARG A 604 15.09 -31.44 11.64
N SER A 605 15.51 -30.51 12.50
CA SER A 605 15.33 -30.59 13.97
C SER A 605 13.96 -30.12 14.45
N GLY A 606 13.11 -29.62 13.55
CA GLY A 606 11.89 -28.92 13.89
C GLY A 606 12.15 -27.45 14.24
N GLN A 607 11.38 -26.54 13.64
CA GLN A 607 11.49 -25.10 13.85
C GLN A 607 10.12 -24.52 14.19
N SER A 608 10.06 -23.78 15.29
CA SER A 608 8.90 -22.94 15.60
C SER A 608 8.95 -21.64 14.81
N PHE A 609 7.82 -21.23 14.27
CA PHE A 609 7.65 -19.92 13.64
C PHE A 609 6.50 -19.18 14.32
N ASN A 610 6.63 -17.85 14.43
CA ASN A 610 5.62 -17.00 15.04
C ASN A 610 5.67 -15.62 14.38
N TYR A 611 4.73 -15.38 13.49
CA TYR A 611 4.54 -14.12 12.81
C TYR A 611 3.19 -13.52 13.20
N THR A 612 3.22 -12.40 13.92
CA THR A 612 2.04 -11.61 14.26
C THR A 612 2.21 -10.20 13.72
N LYS A 613 1.15 -9.68 13.11
CA LYS A 613 1.04 -8.29 12.70
C LYS A 613 -0.35 -7.75 13.04
N ILE A 614 -0.40 -6.63 13.74
CA ILE A 614 -1.67 -5.93 14.05
C ILE A 614 -1.57 -4.51 13.54
N ALA A 615 -2.51 -4.09 12.69
CA ALA A 615 -2.49 -2.75 12.09
C ALA A 615 -3.89 -2.20 11.94
N ASN A 616 -4.03 -0.87 11.97
CA ASN A 616 -5.26 -0.23 11.55
C ASN A 616 -5.26 -0.03 10.03
N ALA A 617 -5.77 -1.01 9.28
CA ALA A 617 -5.74 -1.05 7.82
C ALA A 617 -6.51 0.12 7.16
N PHE A 618 -7.43 0.74 7.91
CA PHE A 618 -8.13 1.95 7.51
C PHE A 618 -8.49 2.79 8.73
N SER A 619 -8.15 4.07 8.74
CA SER A 619 -8.60 5.02 9.76
C SER A 619 -9.02 6.33 9.10
N LEU A 620 -10.22 6.79 9.42
CA LEU A 620 -10.76 8.10 9.09
C LEU A 620 -11.36 8.69 10.37
N THR A 621 -10.99 9.93 10.65
CA THR A 621 -11.54 10.69 11.77
C THR A 621 -11.90 12.06 11.25
N ILE A 622 -13.13 12.49 11.49
CA ILE A 622 -13.63 13.83 11.17
C ILE A 622 -14.12 14.43 12.48
N ALA A 623 -13.69 15.64 12.81
CA ALA A 623 -14.09 16.31 14.02
C ALA A 623 -14.29 17.81 13.77
N PHE A 624 -15.35 18.37 14.35
CA PHE A 624 -15.73 19.78 14.21
C PHE A 624 -16.64 20.19 15.37
N PRO A 625 -16.77 21.50 15.70
CA PRO A 625 -17.70 21.95 16.73
C PRO A 625 -19.15 21.89 16.24
N THR A 626 -20.06 21.45 17.11
CA THR A 626 -21.51 21.57 16.90
C THR A 626 -21.99 23.01 17.13
N ALA A 627 -23.25 23.31 16.77
CA ALA A 627 -23.88 24.60 17.06
C ALA A 627 -23.88 24.95 18.56
N MET A 628 -23.87 23.94 19.44
CA MET A 628 -23.76 24.11 20.89
C MET A 628 -22.31 24.27 21.39
N GLY A 629 -21.33 24.30 20.47
CA GLY A 629 -19.90 24.34 20.81
C GLY A 629 -19.30 23.00 21.26
N LEU A 630 -20.11 21.93 21.36
CA LEU A 630 -19.62 20.60 21.73
C LEU A 630 -18.84 19.97 20.57
N PRO A 631 -17.66 19.36 20.81
CA PRO A 631 -16.87 18.70 19.77
C PRO A 631 -17.57 17.43 19.24
N PHE A 632 -18.03 17.48 18.00
CA PHE A 632 -18.51 16.31 17.27
C PHE A 632 -17.32 15.50 16.73
N VAL A 633 -17.44 14.18 16.75
CA VAL A 633 -16.43 13.26 16.24
C VAL A 633 -17.10 12.11 15.49
N PHE A 634 -16.73 11.93 14.23
CA PHE A 634 -16.98 10.72 13.44
C PHE A 634 -15.67 9.93 13.31
N ASN A 635 -15.72 8.64 13.61
CA ASN A 635 -14.59 7.72 13.52
C ASN A 635 -14.99 6.48 12.72
N LEU A 636 -14.21 6.17 11.70
CA LEU A 636 -14.26 4.91 10.97
C LEU A 636 -12.87 4.26 10.99
N GLN A 637 -12.74 3.12 11.65
CA GLN A 637 -11.49 2.41 11.84
C GLN A 637 -11.64 0.93 11.49
N ARG A 638 -10.55 0.31 11.03
CA ARG A 638 -10.51 -1.12 10.75
C ARG A 638 -9.19 -1.72 11.25
N PRO A 639 -9.04 -1.91 12.58
CA PRO A 639 -8.00 -2.77 13.11
C PRO A 639 -8.13 -4.18 12.53
N THR A 640 -6.99 -4.71 12.07
CA THR A 640 -6.85 -6.03 11.47
C THR A 640 -5.59 -6.68 12.02
N MET A 641 -5.69 -7.96 12.33
CA MET A 641 -4.62 -8.81 12.82
C MET A 641 -4.43 -9.99 11.87
N LEU A 642 -3.17 -10.29 11.57
CA LEU A 642 -2.73 -11.51 10.92
C LEU A 642 -1.76 -12.22 11.87
N TYR A 643 -2.04 -13.48 12.17
CA TYR A 643 -1.18 -14.36 12.93
C TYR A 643 -0.95 -15.64 12.16
N VAL A 644 0.32 -16.04 12.05
CA VAL A 644 0.76 -17.30 11.46
C VAL A 644 1.84 -17.85 12.39
N GLY A 645 1.52 -18.92 13.12
CA GLY A 645 2.47 -19.51 14.05
C GLY A 645 2.29 -21.01 14.19
N GLY A 646 3.32 -21.66 14.71
CA GLY A 646 3.32 -23.11 14.93
C GLY A 646 4.71 -23.71 14.83
N GLN A 647 4.78 -25.00 14.51
CA GLN A 647 6.03 -25.75 14.43
C GLN A 647 6.03 -26.59 13.16
N ALA A 648 7.11 -26.50 12.39
CA ALA A 648 7.30 -27.30 11.19
C ALA A 648 8.55 -28.17 11.33
N GLN A 649 8.48 -29.41 10.87
CA GLN A 649 9.61 -30.32 10.72
C GLN A 649 9.56 -30.95 9.34
N ALA A 650 10.70 -31.04 8.68
CA ALA A 650 10.81 -31.71 7.39
C ALA A 650 12.11 -32.51 7.32
N LYS A 651 12.02 -33.74 6.80
CA LYS A 651 13.15 -34.62 6.52
C LYS A 651 13.05 -35.09 5.09
N SER A 652 14.19 -35.21 4.42
CA SER A 652 14.25 -35.66 3.03
C SER A 652 15.31 -36.74 2.86
N HIS A 653 15.14 -37.57 1.81
CA HIS A 653 16.17 -38.48 1.34
C HIS A 653 16.42 -38.27 -0.17
N PRO A 654 17.66 -37.99 -0.62
CA PRO A 654 18.82 -37.63 0.19
C PRO A 654 18.56 -36.35 1.02
N ASP A 655 19.39 -36.14 2.04
CA ASP A 655 19.22 -35.05 2.99
C ASP A 655 19.63 -33.70 2.40
N LEU A 656 18.65 -32.84 2.13
CA LEU A 656 18.87 -31.53 1.51
C LEU A 656 19.71 -30.60 2.38
N SER A 657 19.80 -30.83 3.70
CA SER A 657 20.63 -30.01 4.59
C SER A 657 22.14 -30.26 4.42
N SER A 658 22.52 -31.42 3.86
CA SER A 658 23.91 -31.79 3.56
C SER A 658 24.26 -31.65 2.07
N GLY A 659 23.33 -31.16 1.24
CA GLY A 659 23.52 -30.95 -0.19
C GLY A 659 24.52 -29.84 -0.56
N SER A 660 24.70 -29.64 -1.87
CA SER A 660 25.59 -28.62 -2.45
C SER A 660 25.16 -27.19 -2.06
N ASN A 661 26.10 -26.26 -2.02
CA ASN A 661 25.82 -24.82 -1.87
C ASN A 661 25.50 -24.14 -3.21
N HIS A 662 25.64 -24.85 -4.33
CA HIS A 662 25.48 -24.31 -5.68
C HIS A 662 24.26 -24.87 -6.40
N GLU A 663 23.68 -25.97 -5.90
CA GLU A 663 22.58 -26.67 -6.58
C GLU A 663 21.65 -27.32 -5.55
N ILE A 664 20.37 -27.34 -5.87
CA ILE A 664 19.28 -27.96 -5.12
C ILE A 664 19.09 -29.36 -5.68
N GLN A 665 19.41 -30.38 -4.87
CA GLN A 665 19.13 -31.77 -5.24
C GLN A 665 17.62 -32.02 -5.15
N ARG A 666 17.05 -32.80 -6.09
CA ARG A 666 15.65 -33.23 -5.97
C ARG A 666 15.58 -34.39 -4.97
N PRO A 667 14.82 -34.25 -3.87
CA PRO A 667 14.67 -35.34 -2.92
C PRO A 667 13.79 -36.45 -3.52
N GLN A 668 14.15 -37.71 -3.28
CA GLN A 668 13.34 -38.88 -3.62
C GLN A 668 12.16 -39.04 -2.66
N THR A 669 12.39 -38.78 -1.37
CA THR A 669 11.34 -38.78 -0.36
C THR A 669 11.37 -37.52 0.50
N ILE A 670 10.20 -37.06 0.92
CA ILE A 670 10.02 -35.97 1.89
C ILE A 670 8.99 -36.40 2.92
N ASN A 671 9.35 -36.38 4.20
CA ASN A 671 8.44 -36.51 5.32
C ASN A 671 8.37 -35.15 6.03
N ALA A 672 7.23 -34.49 5.95
CA ALA A 672 7.01 -33.19 6.58
C ALA A 672 5.83 -33.25 7.55
N SER A 673 5.98 -32.59 8.69
CA SER A 673 4.90 -32.34 9.65
C SER A 673 4.84 -30.86 9.96
N VAL A 674 3.64 -30.31 10.02
CA VAL A 674 3.40 -28.92 10.39
C VAL A 674 2.21 -28.80 11.31
N ASP A 675 2.45 -28.19 12.47
CA ASP A 675 1.42 -27.63 13.33
C ASP A 675 1.27 -26.17 12.93
N LEU A 676 0.09 -25.79 12.42
CA LEU A 676 -0.19 -24.47 11.88
C LEU A 676 -1.41 -23.86 12.57
N GLN A 677 -1.19 -22.70 13.16
CA GLN A 677 -2.22 -21.80 13.62
C GLN A 677 -2.22 -20.55 12.75
N PHE A 678 -3.20 -20.44 11.86
CA PHE A 678 -3.45 -19.24 11.06
C PHE A 678 -4.66 -18.48 11.61
N VAL A 679 -4.53 -17.17 11.78
CA VAL A 679 -5.65 -16.32 12.22
C VAL A 679 -5.62 -15.02 11.42
N TYR A 680 -6.73 -14.72 10.77
CA TYR A 680 -7.00 -13.41 10.19
C TYR A 680 -8.24 -12.86 10.88
N SER A 681 -8.09 -11.78 11.65
CA SER A 681 -9.19 -11.16 12.38
C SER A 681 -9.26 -9.68 12.05
N SER A 682 -10.44 -9.16 11.72
CA SER A 682 -10.65 -7.77 11.34
C SER A 682 -11.92 -7.25 12.00
N ARG A 683 -11.83 -6.09 12.64
CA ARG A 683 -12.97 -5.38 13.22
C ARG A 683 -13.13 -4.02 12.55
N ALA A 684 -14.14 -3.86 11.69
CA ALA A 684 -14.52 -2.56 11.18
C ALA A 684 -15.44 -1.88 12.21
N GLN A 685 -15.03 -0.74 12.75
CA GLN A 685 -15.77 0.01 13.75
C GLN A 685 -16.05 1.42 13.22
N SER A 686 -17.33 1.79 13.20
CA SER A 686 -17.82 3.11 12.83
C SER A 686 -18.57 3.70 14.01
N SER A 687 -18.28 4.93 14.38
CA SER A 687 -18.99 5.63 15.46
C SER A 687 -19.09 7.11 15.17
N MET A 688 -20.17 7.72 15.61
CA MET A 688 -20.42 9.15 15.54
C MET A 688 -20.99 9.64 16.88
N GLY A 689 -20.63 10.84 17.28
CA GLY A 689 -21.01 11.33 18.60
C GLY A 689 -20.39 12.67 18.93
N PHE A 690 -20.56 13.11 20.18
CA PHE A 690 -19.92 14.32 20.70
C PHE A 690 -19.27 14.07 22.05
N VAL A 691 -18.19 14.82 22.29
CA VAL A 691 -17.48 14.83 23.57
C VAL A 691 -18.02 15.99 24.41
N ALA A 692 -18.26 15.74 25.69
CA ALA A 692 -18.58 16.74 26.70
C ALA A 692 -17.38 16.90 27.66
N PRO A 693 -16.47 17.86 27.40
CA PRO A 693 -15.25 18.03 28.19
C PRO A 693 -15.49 18.30 29.68
N PHE A 694 -16.58 18.98 30.02
CA PHE A 694 -16.90 19.40 31.39
C PHE A 694 -17.21 18.22 32.32
N ASN A 695 -17.76 17.13 31.79
CA ASN A 695 -18.07 15.91 32.56
C ASN A 695 -17.27 14.68 32.10
N ARG A 696 -16.29 14.87 31.19
CA ARG A 696 -15.38 13.84 30.66
C ARG A 696 -16.12 12.72 29.88
N GLN A 697 -17.35 12.95 29.42
CA GLN A 697 -18.16 11.95 28.73
C GLN A 697 -18.03 12.05 27.22
N HIS A 698 -18.12 10.90 26.55
CA HIS A 698 -18.27 10.76 25.12
C HIS A 698 -19.57 10.00 24.84
N TYR A 699 -20.51 10.69 24.19
CA TYR A 699 -21.81 10.15 23.80
C TYR A 699 -21.73 9.75 22.34
N LEU A 700 -22.00 8.49 22.02
CA LEU A 700 -21.80 7.98 20.67
C LEU A 700 -22.81 6.90 20.29
N ALA A 701 -23.11 6.85 19.01
CA ALA A 701 -23.79 5.75 18.34
C ALA A 701 -22.85 5.15 17.29
N GLY A 702 -22.95 3.85 17.05
CA GLY A 702 -22.03 3.20 16.14
C GLY A 702 -22.46 1.82 15.70
N VAL A 703 -21.65 1.27 14.81
CA VAL A 703 -21.76 -0.11 14.33
C VAL A 703 -20.38 -0.73 14.28
N ASN A 704 -20.26 -1.93 14.80
CA ASN A 704 -19.08 -2.75 14.67
C ASN A 704 -19.38 -3.94 13.76
N LYS A 705 -18.43 -4.31 12.93
CA LYS A 705 -18.47 -5.53 12.13
C LYS A 705 -17.20 -6.33 12.42
N ASN A 706 -17.36 -7.55 12.91
CA ASN A 706 -16.23 -8.46 13.11
C ASN A 706 -16.22 -9.50 11.99
N PHE A 707 -15.02 -9.83 11.52
CA PHE A 707 -14.76 -10.92 10.61
C PHE A 707 -13.51 -11.64 11.09
N GLN A 708 -13.59 -12.95 11.31
CA GLN A 708 -12.45 -13.76 11.69
C GLN A 708 -12.42 -15.06 10.91
N VAL A 709 -11.23 -15.44 10.45
CA VAL A 709 -10.87 -16.78 9.98
C VAL A 709 -9.78 -17.31 10.90
N ASN A 710 -9.95 -18.53 11.41
CA ASN A 710 -9.04 -19.18 12.34
C ASN A 710 -8.86 -20.65 11.94
N ILE A 711 -7.67 -21.02 11.51
CA ILE A 711 -7.35 -22.35 10.96
C ILE A 711 -6.26 -22.98 11.85
N PRO A 712 -6.65 -23.82 12.83
CA PRO A 712 -5.75 -24.57 13.70
C PRO A 712 -5.59 -26.01 13.22
N ILE A 713 -4.63 -26.28 12.31
CA ILE A 713 -4.45 -27.61 11.71
C ILE A 713 -3.07 -28.20 11.99
N ARG A 714 -3.02 -29.52 12.16
CA ARG A 714 -1.83 -30.35 12.06
C ARG A 714 -1.89 -31.11 10.75
N ALA A 715 -0.88 -30.93 9.90
CA ALA A 715 -0.76 -31.65 8.64
C ALA A 715 0.54 -32.47 8.63
N LYS A 716 0.46 -33.71 8.13
CA LYS A 716 1.62 -34.52 7.77
C LYS A 716 1.57 -34.83 6.29
N LEU A 717 2.71 -34.72 5.63
CA LEU A 717 2.88 -34.95 4.21
C LEU A 717 4.03 -35.93 4.02
N ASP A 718 3.74 -37.07 3.40
CA ASP A 718 4.71 -38.07 2.99
C ASP A 718 4.70 -38.14 1.46
N LEU A 719 5.77 -37.64 0.86
CA LEU A 719 6.02 -37.69 -0.59
C LEU A 719 7.08 -38.75 -0.85
N ASP A 720 6.75 -39.71 -1.72
CA ASP A 720 7.67 -40.69 -2.26
C ASP A 720 7.63 -40.59 -3.79
N ALA A 721 8.51 -39.74 -4.33
CA ALA A 721 8.60 -39.48 -5.76
C ALA A 721 9.13 -40.69 -6.53
N ALA A 722 9.94 -41.55 -5.90
CA ALA A 722 10.45 -42.77 -6.52
C ALA A 722 9.32 -43.77 -6.84
N ASN A 723 8.32 -43.85 -5.96
CA ASN A 723 7.16 -44.73 -6.12
C ASN A 723 5.88 -43.99 -6.58
N ASN A 724 5.98 -42.71 -6.96
CA ASN A 724 4.84 -41.85 -7.32
C ASN A 724 3.71 -41.86 -6.28
N LYS A 725 4.05 -41.94 -4.99
CA LYS A 725 3.08 -42.02 -3.89
C LYS A 725 3.07 -40.71 -3.10
N VAL A 726 1.88 -40.18 -2.87
CA VAL A 726 1.65 -39.01 -2.02
C VAL A 726 0.61 -39.38 -0.97
N SER A 727 0.94 -39.15 0.30
CA SER A 727 0.02 -39.31 1.42
C SER A 727 -0.02 -38.02 2.22
N ALA A 728 -1.22 -37.55 2.54
CA ALA A 728 -1.43 -36.36 3.36
C ALA A 728 -2.46 -36.67 4.46
N GLU A 729 -2.10 -36.40 5.70
CA GLU A 729 -2.98 -36.51 6.87
C GLU A 729 -3.21 -35.09 7.41
N VAL A 730 -4.46 -34.66 7.54
CA VAL A 730 -4.81 -33.35 8.10
C VAL A 730 -5.81 -33.55 9.22
N GLN A 731 -5.49 -32.99 10.40
CA GLN A 731 -6.34 -33.06 11.59
C GLN A 731 -6.34 -31.72 12.33
N PRO A 732 -7.38 -31.40 13.13
CA PRO A 732 -7.35 -30.23 14.00
C PRO A 732 -6.19 -30.29 15.01
N LEU A 733 -5.63 -29.14 15.39
CA LEU A 733 -4.62 -29.05 16.46
C LEU A 733 -5.19 -29.49 17.82
N ASP A 734 -6.45 -29.15 18.08
CA ASP A 734 -7.22 -29.59 19.24
C ASP A 734 -8.42 -30.40 18.76
N GLN A 735 -8.43 -31.69 19.09
CA GLN A 735 -9.47 -32.63 18.68
C GLN A 735 -10.64 -32.69 19.66
N HIS A 736 -10.47 -32.17 20.88
CA HIS A 736 -11.45 -32.35 21.96
C HIS A 736 -12.36 -31.13 22.10
N ASN A 737 -11.87 -29.93 21.79
CA ASN A 737 -12.64 -28.69 21.89
C ASN A 737 -13.13 -28.18 20.53
N LYS A 738 -14.32 -27.57 20.54
CA LYS A 738 -14.85 -26.86 19.38
C LYS A 738 -13.97 -25.64 19.08
N GLN A 739 -13.54 -25.50 17.83
CA GLN A 739 -12.78 -24.34 17.35
C GLN A 739 -13.68 -23.47 16.47
N ASN A 740 -13.66 -22.16 16.72
CA ASN A 740 -14.35 -21.21 15.86
C ASN A 740 -13.49 -20.96 14.63
N VAL A 741 -13.86 -21.54 13.49
CA VAL A 741 -13.09 -21.41 12.23
C VAL A 741 -13.43 -20.14 11.46
N LEU A 742 -14.69 -19.70 11.53
CA LEU A 742 -15.19 -18.52 10.83
C LEU A 742 -16.19 -17.79 11.71
N GLU A 743 -15.96 -16.49 11.94
CA GLU A 743 -16.92 -15.61 12.59
C GLU A 743 -17.24 -14.42 11.70
N TYR A 744 -18.53 -14.08 11.62
CA TYR A 744 -19.00 -12.81 11.09
C TYR A 744 -20.11 -12.28 11.99
N SER A 745 -19.97 -11.05 12.49
CA SER A 745 -20.96 -10.43 13.36
C SER A 745 -21.09 -8.94 13.07
N THR A 746 -22.29 -8.38 13.28
CA THR A 746 -22.58 -6.95 13.18
C THR A 746 -23.29 -6.50 14.44
N GLU A 747 -22.71 -5.53 15.14
CA GLU A 747 -23.14 -5.04 16.46
C GLU A 747 -23.44 -3.53 16.35
N PRO A 748 -24.69 -3.11 16.10
CA PRO A 748 -25.10 -1.72 16.29
C PRO A 748 -25.19 -1.41 17.79
N PHE A 749 -24.85 -0.19 18.20
CA PHE A 749 -24.87 0.19 19.60
C PHE A 749 -25.00 1.70 19.80
N THR A 750 -25.50 2.08 20.98
CA THR A 750 -25.35 3.42 21.55
C THR A 750 -24.59 3.31 22.87
N SER A 751 -23.84 4.34 23.24
CA SER A 751 -23.04 4.30 24.46
C SER A 751 -22.71 5.70 24.98
N GLN A 752 -22.64 5.80 26.31
CA GLN A 752 -22.05 6.93 27.02
C GLN A 752 -20.83 6.41 27.77
N ARG A 753 -19.66 7.01 27.53
CA ARG A 753 -18.40 6.54 28.12
C ARG A 753 -17.57 7.66 28.70
N ASN A 754 -17.04 7.45 29.90
CA ASN A 754 -16.01 8.32 30.45
C ASN A 754 -14.67 8.05 29.73
N VAL A 755 -14.07 9.08 29.14
CA VAL A 755 -12.88 8.94 28.28
C VAL A 755 -11.64 8.48 29.06
N LEU A 756 -11.47 8.94 30.31
CA LEU A 756 -10.33 8.54 31.16
C LEU A 756 -10.44 7.07 31.57
N GLN A 757 -11.63 6.64 31.99
CA GLN A 757 -11.88 5.24 32.33
C GLN A 757 -11.71 4.32 31.12
N MET A 758 -12.19 4.74 29.94
CA MET A 758 -11.97 3.99 28.69
C MET A 758 -10.47 3.81 28.38
N ALA A 759 -9.65 4.83 28.66
CA ALA A 759 -8.21 4.73 28.49
C ALA A 759 -7.58 3.75 29.50
N GLN A 760 -7.97 3.79 30.78
CA GLN A 760 -7.39 2.96 31.85
C GLN A 760 -7.83 1.49 31.80
N ASN A 761 -9.15 1.28 31.64
CA ASN A 761 -9.81 -0.01 31.77
C ASN A 761 -10.72 -0.24 30.55
N PRO A 762 -10.16 -0.62 29.38
CA PRO A 762 -10.94 -0.89 28.17
C PRO A 762 -12.04 -1.95 28.36
N HIS A 763 -11.93 -2.77 29.40
CA HIS A 763 -12.78 -3.93 29.72
C HIS A 763 -14.07 -3.58 30.47
N GLU A 764 -14.00 -2.69 31.45
CA GLU A 764 -15.09 -2.47 32.41
C GLU A 764 -16.29 -1.72 31.79
N GLN A 765 -16.12 -1.11 30.61
CA GLN A 765 -17.20 -0.42 29.87
C GLN A 765 -17.69 -1.18 28.63
N ILE A 766 -17.45 -2.51 28.56
CA ILE A 766 -17.93 -3.38 27.48
C ILE A 766 -19.36 -3.91 27.74
N GLN A 767 -19.98 -3.60 28.88
CA GLN A 767 -21.44 -3.60 29.01
C GLN A 767 -22.01 -2.47 28.14
N GLU A 768 -21.98 -2.68 26.82
CA GLU A 768 -22.88 -2.00 25.89
C GLU A 768 -24.29 -2.44 26.34
N SER A 769 -25.08 -1.49 26.81
CA SER A 769 -26.49 -1.71 27.13
C SER A 769 -27.18 -2.15 25.83
N ASN A 770 -27.31 -3.46 25.65
CA ASN A 770 -28.24 -4.04 24.70
C ASN A 770 -29.64 -3.69 25.21
N ASN A 771 -30.25 -2.68 24.60
CA ASN A 771 -31.70 -2.51 24.62
C ASN A 771 -32.26 -3.10 23.33
#